data_AF-A0A3D4NSL4-F1
#
_entry.id   AF-A0A3D4NSL4-F1
#
_cell.length_a   1.000
_cell.length_b   1.000
_cell.length_c   1.000
_cell.angle_alpha   90.00
_cell.angle_beta   90.00
_cell.angle_gamma   90.00
#
_symmetry.space_group_name_H-M   'P 1'
#
loop_
_entity.id
_entity.type
_entity.pdbx_description
1 polymer ?
#
loop_
_entity_poly.entity_id
_entity_poly.type
_entity_poly.pdbx_seq_one_letter_code
_entity_poly.pdbx_strand_id
1 'polypeptide(L)'
;MPIERTPGATGDGQGSVQGKFVDADGAPIAGARISLLAQRVRDRSELASAATNELGEFLLIYPRNKAVNLIVQALDAHGKVTAKSEVLFAADAHVDIDLTTARIGSVPAPSAHTLLSSTVASQLLKTPLADLKQNKDNHELDFVAKASGVPFADVARLYIARRLAVANKLDEHTLYGIFSQGIPAPLDTALGQLPDAGIDDAFVAQVLTGVLAHSDASLAHALGAALAANVLPATYAAKQTDELAQLDALRTQRVGAKPYIRGKTPLNDVLSAAGVDAVVSTAFIQAYAASGKRLRATWKALRADTALTKEQLTTLNTALNASELLGGNLVLVKDTLQRLARGALTSVQNLALLDEAEWVARIEQLDPQASTIPPVLPDDTPAQRILRFAKALAERFQSRYLTTTFLGGLTKATESSFAAKEELVSVLTANPKLNLRRTNIDQYVARNNVEMSAQALGSLKAMQRLSLLSPHYATVEALKGAGYHSAQAVYFSGRAPFVAQMTPLLGSAPRAEAAWLRAQARYASALSAFGRYNLALNGTTVALMASPVPPADSLANLPDLQALFGSLDYCECSECRSVLSPAAYFVDLLQFLKQRAVLDALFSRRPDLQFIALGCDNTDVTLPYIDVVNELLESAIAPPAAPVTLFETAGASAERRALPQQVSQAAYDKTAVAVFPLTLPFDLSFSRTSAFLKAMGTRLDQVMRLCGSGSAAARAAAQLGLNPALQAVINGTDPHQPWERWGFNAQANPANVYDPKTRQPLSPPPADWIAALSKVPVLLGRANLNFAQLCQLLEVTWVTGGNVTLKLGFTVQDNINISSCDTELMTIDGLDAAVLDRANRFLRLWTATELQMWELDWALESANGNMDNAFLIFIADALALRERLRLPLQELLSFWGPMSTHDVNSHLGDVDTLVASTYDRVFRSPTLLASWSEVFVDAGALPQGPIDSNAIKAALGLSTDDLAAIGAATGVTLDLSLDGLNVLLRHARLASSLSLTVPDLLQWMTLCDALPSGSAPAFGGTPANTAEFLRRMALLQATGVNLPDLDYLLRNGSATRSKMTFTTAQATAVLQAIRDALA
;
A
#
# COMPACT_ATOMS: atom_id res chain seq x y z
N MET A 1 59.25 20.09 -65.25
CA MET A 1 59.57 19.76 -66.65
C MET A 1 60.66 18.71 -66.63
N PRO A 2 60.47 17.52 -67.21
CA PRO A 2 61.46 16.44 -67.15
C PRO A 2 62.46 16.55 -68.31
N ILE A 3 63.73 16.30 -68.00
CA ILE A 3 64.83 16.19 -68.95
C ILE A 3 64.77 14.79 -69.56
N GLU A 4 64.51 14.70 -70.87
CA GLU A 4 64.73 13.49 -71.64
C GLU A 4 66.25 13.27 -71.81
N ARG A 5 66.72 12.10 -71.37
CA ARG A 5 68.08 11.62 -71.55
C ARG A 5 68.21 10.99 -72.94
N THR A 6 69.18 11.45 -73.73
CA THR A 6 69.81 10.65 -74.78
C THR A 6 71.23 10.26 -74.33
N PRO A 7 71.59 8.96 -74.34
CA PRO A 7 72.95 8.52 -74.05
C PRO A 7 73.76 8.40 -75.33
N GLY A 8 74.95 9.02 -75.37
CA GLY A 8 75.84 8.84 -76.48
C GLY A 8 77.13 9.67 -76.40
N ALA A 9 78.18 9.00 -75.94
CA ALA A 9 79.57 9.20 -76.32
C ALA A 9 80.35 10.43 -75.79
N THR A 10 81.55 10.09 -75.29
CA THR A 10 82.78 10.90 -75.28
C THR A 10 82.81 12.20 -74.48
N GLY A 11 83.39 12.12 -73.29
CA GLY A 11 84.44 13.03 -72.81
C GLY A 11 84.07 14.47 -72.52
N ASP A 12 83.74 14.76 -71.26
CA ASP A 12 84.20 15.96 -70.59
C ASP A 12 85.16 15.52 -69.49
N GLY A 13 86.38 16.02 -69.49
CA GLY A 13 87.46 15.57 -68.58
C GLY A 13 87.24 15.90 -67.10
N GLN A 14 86.01 16.14 -66.63
CA GLN A 14 85.68 16.59 -65.28
C GLN A 14 84.45 15.87 -64.69
N GLY A 15 84.48 15.60 -63.39
CA GLY A 15 83.33 15.22 -62.56
C GLY A 15 83.11 16.24 -61.43
N SER A 16 81.94 16.21 -60.80
CA SER A 16 81.61 17.09 -59.68
C SER A 16 80.99 16.34 -58.50
N VAL A 17 81.28 16.83 -57.29
CA VAL A 17 80.62 16.43 -56.05
C VAL A 17 80.09 17.68 -55.37
N GLN A 18 78.81 17.72 -55.03
CA GLN A 18 78.20 18.82 -54.28
C GLN A 18 77.46 18.30 -53.06
N GLY A 19 77.17 19.17 -52.11
CA GLY A 19 76.39 18.82 -50.92
C GLY A 19 76.46 19.89 -49.85
N LYS A 20 75.89 19.62 -48.68
CA LYS A 20 75.87 20.50 -47.50
C LYS A 20 76.62 19.90 -46.34
N PHE A 21 77.25 20.74 -45.53
CA PHE A 21 77.82 20.38 -44.25
C PHE A 21 77.07 21.08 -43.12
N VAL A 22 76.48 20.29 -42.23
CA VAL A 22 75.72 20.79 -41.08
C VAL A 22 76.24 20.25 -39.75
N ASP A 23 75.87 20.88 -38.63
CA ASP A 23 76.20 20.41 -37.30
C ASP A 23 75.27 19.26 -36.83
N ALA A 24 75.38 18.89 -35.55
CA ALA A 24 74.62 17.80 -34.95
C ALA A 24 73.13 18.14 -34.75
N ASP A 25 72.75 19.42 -34.86
CA ASP A 25 71.38 19.92 -34.76
C ASP A 25 70.85 20.40 -36.14
N GLY A 26 71.58 20.16 -37.23
CA GLY A 26 71.18 20.46 -38.61
C GLY A 26 71.49 21.88 -39.09
N ALA A 27 72.21 22.69 -38.30
CA ALA A 27 72.58 24.05 -38.70
C ALA A 27 73.77 24.07 -39.67
N PRO A 28 73.78 24.93 -40.70
CA PRO A 28 74.86 24.98 -41.69
C PRO A 28 76.20 25.39 -41.04
N ILE A 29 77.27 24.65 -41.36
CA ILE A 29 78.63 24.99 -40.94
C ILE A 29 79.31 25.74 -42.09
N ALA A 30 79.41 27.05 -41.96
CA ALA A 30 80.07 27.92 -42.94
C ALA A 30 81.60 27.92 -42.79
N GLY A 31 82.33 28.08 -43.90
CA GLY A 31 83.78 28.23 -43.91
C GLY A 31 84.59 26.96 -43.58
N ALA A 32 83.94 25.80 -43.48
CA ALA A 32 84.61 24.52 -43.24
C ALA A 32 85.29 24.01 -44.51
N ARG A 33 86.52 23.50 -44.39
CA ARG A 33 87.24 22.93 -45.55
C ARG A 33 86.73 21.52 -45.83
N ILE A 34 86.17 21.33 -47.01
CA ILE A 34 85.74 20.03 -47.54
C ILE A 34 86.79 19.52 -48.52
N SER A 35 87.19 18.27 -48.36
CA SER A 35 88.20 17.59 -49.16
C SER A 35 87.59 16.36 -49.82
N LEU A 36 87.71 16.28 -51.16
CA LEU A 36 87.32 15.12 -51.95
C LEU A 36 88.56 14.25 -52.20
N LEU A 37 88.51 13.00 -51.76
CA LEU A 37 89.62 12.06 -51.90
C LEU A 37 89.24 10.91 -52.83
N ALA A 38 90.19 10.45 -53.65
CA ALA A 38 90.09 9.18 -54.36
C ALA A 38 90.48 8.03 -53.41
N GLN A 39 89.59 7.05 -53.23
CA GLN A 39 89.84 5.86 -52.43
C GLN A 39 90.38 4.71 -53.29
N ARG A 40 91.59 4.24 -52.98
CA ARG A 40 92.17 2.97 -53.49
C ARG A 40 92.38 1.99 -52.34
N VAL A 41 92.72 0.75 -52.65
CA VAL A 41 92.85 -0.35 -51.68
C VAL A 41 93.80 -0.01 -50.51
N ARG A 42 94.85 0.80 -50.73
CA ARG A 42 95.82 1.21 -49.69
C ARG A 42 96.31 2.67 -49.80
N ASP A 43 95.65 3.47 -50.62
CA ASP A 43 96.10 4.82 -50.96
C ASP A 43 94.89 5.78 -51.03
N ARG A 44 95.10 7.02 -50.61
CA ARG A 44 94.13 8.11 -50.67
C ARG A 44 94.83 9.36 -51.17
N SER A 45 94.36 9.89 -52.29
CA SER A 45 94.87 11.14 -52.86
C SER A 45 93.75 12.16 -52.95
N GLU A 46 94.00 13.39 -52.50
CA GLU A 46 93.07 14.51 -52.65
C GLU A 46 92.92 14.86 -54.13
N LEU A 47 91.68 14.95 -54.57
CA LEU A 47 91.30 15.30 -55.94
C LEU A 47 90.90 16.77 -56.06
N ALA A 48 90.20 17.28 -55.05
CA ALA A 48 89.75 18.66 -54.98
C ALA A 48 89.44 19.06 -53.53
N SER A 49 89.44 20.37 -53.25
CA SER A 49 88.98 20.91 -51.97
C SER A 49 88.29 22.25 -52.15
N ALA A 50 87.31 22.54 -51.30
CA ALA A 50 86.57 23.81 -51.27
C ALA A 50 86.17 24.14 -49.83
N ALA A 51 85.91 25.42 -49.56
CA ALA A 51 85.26 25.82 -48.31
C ALA A 51 83.74 25.84 -48.50
N THR A 52 82.98 25.54 -47.45
CA THR A 52 81.52 25.69 -47.45
C THR A 52 81.12 27.17 -47.44
N ASN A 53 80.03 27.50 -48.15
CA ASN A 53 79.43 28.84 -48.13
C ASN A 53 78.63 29.10 -46.82
N GLU A 54 77.98 30.26 -46.71
CA GLU A 54 77.15 30.62 -45.54
C GLU A 54 75.96 29.67 -45.30
N LEU A 55 75.52 28.95 -46.33
CA LEU A 55 74.46 27.94 -46.27
C LEU A 55 75.00 26.52 -46.04
N GLY A 56 76.30 26.39 -45.76
CA GLY A 56 76.97 25.10 -45.55
C GLY A 56 77.21 24.32 -46.85
N GLU A 57 76.89 24.87 -48.02
CA GLU A 57 77.00 24.18 -49.31
C GLU A 57 78.44 24.18 -49.83
N PHE A 58 78.84 23.10 -50.48
CA PHE A 58 80.10 22.97 -51.19
C PHE A 58 79.90 22.35 -52.57
N LEU A 59 80.78 22.71 -53.50
CA LEU A 59 80.89 22.13 -54.83
C LEU A 59 82.37 21.87 -55.12
N LEU A 60 82.70 20.64 -55.50
CA LEU A 60 84.05 20.15 -55.75
C LEU A 60 84.10 19.61 -57.17
N ILE A 61 84.88 20.25 -58.05
CA ILE A 61 85.07 19.81 -59.43
C ILE A 61 86.46 19.17 -59.54
N TYR A 62 86.53 17.99 -60.15
CA TYR A 62 87.77 17.22 -60.26
C TYR A 62 87.93 16.57 -61.64
N PRO A 63 89.15 16.35 -62.14
CA PRO A 63 89.35 15.70 -63.43
C PRO A 63 88.94 14.22 -63.41
N ARG A 64 88.08 13.80 -64.34
CA ARG A 64 87.50 12.44 -64.38
C ARG A 64 87.77 11.75 -65.72
N ASN A 65 88.86 10.99 -65.76
CA ASN A 65 89.30 10.27 -66.97
C ASN A 65 88.81 8.80 -66.99
N LYS A 66 88.33 8.31 -65.83
CA LYS A 66 87.76 6.97 -65.58
C LYS A 66 86.91 7.01 -64.31
N ALA A 67 86.09 5.99 -64.05
CA ALA A 67 85.36 5.88 -62.78
C ALA A 67 86.34 5.78 -61.58
N VAL A 68 86.06 6.53 -60.51
CA VAL A 68 86.89 6.63 -59.28
C VAL A 68 86.01 6.35 -58.07
N ASN A 69 86.56 5.71 -57.03
CA ASN A 69 85.86 5.59 -55.75
C ASN A 69 86.10 6.87 -54.94
N LEU A 70 85.05 7.53 -54.47
CA LEU A 70 85.12 8.84 -53.84
C LEU A 70 84.82 8.77 -52.35
N ILE A 71 85.45 9.66 -51.59
CA ILE A 71 85.12 9.90 -50.19
C ILE A 71 85.29 11.38 -49.88
N VAL A 72 84.31 11.96 -49.20
CA VAL A 72 84.29 13.38 -48.84
C VAL A 72 84.53 13.49 -47.34
N GLN A 73 85.42 14.39 -46.94
CA GLN A 73 85.67 14.68 -45.52
C GLN A 73 85.65 16.18 -45.25
N ALA A 74 85.02 16.57 -44.15
CA ALA A 74 85.11 17.91 -43.60
C ALA A 74 86.24 17.96 -42.57
N LEU A 75 87.01 19.05 -42.63
CA LEU A 75 88.15 19.30 -41.77
C LEU A 75 87.87 20.54 -40.92
N ASP A 76 88.24 20.52 -39.64
CA ASP A 76 88.29 21.74 -38.83
C ASP A 76 89.45 22.66 -39.25
N ALA A 77 89.53 23.84 -38.62
CA ALA A 77 90.59 24.81 -38.82
C ALA A 77 92.01 24.30 -38.48
N HIS A 78 92.13 23.11 -37.87
CA HIS A 78 93.40 22.46 -37.53
C HIS A 78 93.70 21.24 -38.42
N GLY A 79 92.88 20.99 -39.44
CA GLY A 79 93.06 19.88 -40.38
C GLY A 79 92.64 18.52 -39.82
N LYS A 80 91.88 18.47 -38.72
CA LYS A 80 91.33 17.23 -38.17
C LYS A 80 89.96 16.96 -38.78
N VAL A 81 89.70 15.69 -39.11
CA VAL A 81 88.42 15.26 -39.71
C VAL A 81 87.29 15.41 -38.69
N THR A 82 86.30 16.24 -38.99
CA THR A 82 85.12 16.50 -38.16
C THR A 82 83.88 15.75 -38.64
N ALA A 83 83.80 15.46 -39.94
CA ALA A 83 82.77 14.64 -40.55
C ALA A 83 83.30 13.97 -41.81
N LYS A 84 82.73 12.82 -42.18
CA LYS A 84 83.21 12.02 -43.31
C LYS A 84 82.10 11.18 -43.91
N SER A 85 82.03 11.13 -45.24
CA SER A 85 81.10 10.29 -45.98
C SER A 85 81.53 8.82 -46.00
N GLU A 86 80.61 7.93 -46.36
CA GLU A 86 80.97 6.58 -46.80
C GLU A 86 81.76 6.61 -48.12
N VAL A 87 82.40 5.49 -48.47
CA VAL A 87 83.10 5.33 -49.75
C VAL A 87 82.07 5.07 -50.85
N LEU A 88 81.97 5.99 -51.81
CA LEU A 88 81.16 5.77 -53.00
C LEU A 88 82.00 5.06 -54.07
N PHE A 89 81.71 3.80 -54.34
CA PHE A 89 82.44 3.01 -55.33
C PHE A 89 81.98 3.32 -56.75
N ALA A 90 82.92 3.40 -57.69
CA ALA A 90 82.68 3.69 -59.11
C ALA A 90 81.74 4.91 -59.33
N ALA A 91 82.01 6.00 -58.62
CA ALA A 91 81.14 7.18 -58.56
C ALA A 91 80.81 7.75 -59.94
N ASP A 92 79.56 8.16 -60.12
CA ASP A 92 79.06 8.83 -61.33
C ASP A 92 79.76 10.18 -61.59
N ALA A 93 79.51 10.77 -62.76
CA ALA A 93 80.11 12.06 -63.13
C ALA A 93 79.69 13.20 -62.20
N HIS A 94 78.46 13.14 -61.67
CA HIS A 94 77.89 14.11 -60.74
C HIS A 94 77.32 13.37 -59.54
N VAL A 95 77.72 13.77 -58.33
CA VAL A 95 77.33 13.10 -57.09
C VAL A 95 76.94 14.13 -56.03
N ASP A 96 75.83 13.89 -55.36
CA ASP A 96 75.42 14.66 -54.19
C ASP A 96 75.81 13.90 -52.91
N ILE A 97 76.60 14.52 -52.03
CA ILE A 97 77.06 13.95 -50.74
C ILE A 97 76.96 15.03 -49.67
N ASP A 98 76.02 14.88 -48.75
CA ASP A 98 75.96 15.75 -47.57
C ASP A 98 76.78 15.18 -46.40
N LEU A 99 77.25 16.07 -45.52
CA LEU A 99 78.03 15.76 -44.33
C LEU A 99 77.34 16.33 -43.08
N THR A 100 77.54 15.66 -41.94
CA THR A 100 77.08 16.14 -40.63
C THR A 100 78.08 15.81 -39.53
N THR A 101 78.15 16.63 -38.48
CA THR A 101 78.87 16.29 -37.24
C THR A 101 78.06 15.36 -36.31
N ALA A 102 76.82 15.00 -36.66
CA ALA A 102 76.03 14.02 -35.94
C ALA A 102 76.68 12.62 -35.97
N ARG A 103 76.64 11.90 -34.84
CA ARG A 103 77.27 10.58 -34.68
C ARG A 103 76.74 9.49 -35.63
N ILE A 104 75.58 9.69 -36.26
CA ILE A 104 74.86 8.68 -37.05
C ILE A 104 75.06 8.88 -38.58
N GLY A 105 75.80 9.91 -39.02
CA GLY A 105 76.16 10.09 -40.44
C GLY A 105 75.00 10.51 -41.38
N SER A 106 73.78 10.66 -40.86
CA SER A 106 72.63 11.22 -41.57
C SER A 106 72.42 12.69 -41.20
N VAL A 107 72.28 13.59 -42.19
CA VAL A 107 71.97 15.01 -41.99
C VAL A 107 70.65 15.16 -41.22
N PRO A 108 70.66 15.62 -39.96
CA PRO A 108 69.43 15.91 -39.23
C PRO A 108 68.79 17.17 -39.82
N ALA A 109 67.47 17.16 -40.01
CA ALA A 109 66.75 18.40 -40.24
C ALA A 109 66.82 19.27 -38.97
N PRO A 110 66.96 20.61 -39.08
CA PRO A 110 66.85 21.50 -37.94
C PRO A 110 65.60 21.22 -37.12
N SER A 111 65.72 21.24 -35.79
CA SER A 111 64.56 21.02 -34.92
C SER A 111 63.49 22.07 -35.17
N ALA A 112 62.21 21.73 -34.93
CA ALA A 112 61.11 22.67 -35.13
C ALA A 112 61.30 23.96 -34.30
N HIS A 113 61.84 23.85 -33.08
CA HIS A 113 62.19 24.99 -32.25
C HIS A 113 63.31 25.85 -32.86
N THR A 114 64.38 25.22 -33.37
CA THR A 114 65.52 25.93 -33.99
C THR A 114 65.07 26.70 -35.23
N LEU A 115 64.28 26.04 -36.09
CA LEU A 115 63.70 26.67 -37.28
C LEU A 115 62.81 27.84 -36.88
N LEU A 116 61.83 27.61 -36.00
CA LEU A 116 60.91 28.64 -35.52
C LEU A 116 61.64 29.84 -34.91
N SER A 117 62.60 29.59 -34.02
CA SER A 117 63.38 30.64 -33.35
C SER A 117 64.18 31.47 -34.34
N SER A 118 64.80 30.84 -35.35
CA SER A 118 65.55 31.55 -36.39
C SER A 118 64.66 32.40 -37.29
N THR A 119 63.50 31.86 -37.71
CA THR A 119 62.51 32.56 -38.54
C THR A 119 61.94 33.76 -37.79
N VAL A 120 61.56 33.59 -36.52
CA VAL A 120 61.06 34.67 -35.67
C VAL A 120 62.16 35.71 -35.44
N ALA A 121 63.38 35.30 -35.08
CA ALA A 121 64.49 36.22 -34.80
C ALA A 121 64.84 37.13 -35.99
N SER A 122 64.71 36.63 -37.23
CA SER A 122 64.94 37.42 -38.44
C SER A 122 64.03 38.66 -38.55
N GLN A 123 62.85 38.61 -37.94
CA GLN A 123 61.85 39.68 -37.97
C GLN A 123 61.93 40.64 -36.77
N LEU A 124 62.77 40.33 -35.77
CA LEU A 124 62.79 41.08 -34.51
C LEU A 124 63.72 42.31 -34.52
N LEU A 125 64.58 42.49 -35.53
CA LEU A 125 65.45 43.68 -35.69
C LEU A 125 66.16 44.14 -34.39
N LYS A 126 66.66 43.18 -33.59
CA LYS A 126 67.32 43.35 -32.27
C LYS A 126 66.40 43.58 -31.06
N THR A 127 65.08 43.60 -31.22
CA THR A 127 64.12 43.59 -30.10
C THR A 127 64.07 42.20 -29.45
N PRO A 128 64.27 42.05 -28.13
CA PRO A 128 64.12 40.76 -27.46
C PRO A 128 62.68 40.25 -27.55
N LEU A 129 62.49 38.97 -27.89
CA LEU A 129 61.16 38.35 -27.99
C LEU A 129 60.33 38.53 -26.70
N ALA A 130 60.99 38.45 -25.53
CA ALA A 130 60.32 38.56 -24.23
C ALA A 130 59.72 39.95 -23.93
N ASP A 131 60.17 41.00 -24.64
CA ASP A 131 59.75 42.38 -24.40
C ASP A 131 58.51 42.77 -25.21
N LEU A 132 58.09 41.92 -26.15
CA LEU A 132 56.90 42.14 -26.97
C LEU A 132 55.62 42.10 -26.13
N LYS A 133 54.61 42.85 -26.58
CA LYS A 133 53.30 42.96 -25.96
C LYS A 133 52.21 42.44 -26.91
N GLN A 134 51.36 41.59 -26.36
CA GLN A 134 50.15 41.11 -27.01
C GLN A 134 48.97 41.36 -26.08
N ASN A 135 48.17 42.38 -26.37
CA ASN A 135 46.92 42.75 -25.70
C ASN A 135 46.01 43.49 -26.70
N LYS A 136 44.89 44.06 -26.23
CA LYS A 136 43.96 44.80 -27.09
C LYS A 136 44.57 46.02 -27.80
N ASP A 137 45.56 46.67 -27.19
CA ASP A 137 46.16 47.91 -27.70
C ASP A 137 47.48 47.67 -28.45
N ASN A 138 48.14 46.53 -28.24
CA ASN A 138 49.45 46.19 -28.82
C ASN A 138 49.41 44.75 -29.36
N HIS A 139 49.66 44.56 -30.66
CA HIS A 139 49.56 43.27 -31.36
C HIS A 139 50.93 42.82 -31.91
N GLU A 140 51.99 43.00 -31.14
CA GLU A 140 53.36 42.82 -31.63
C GLU A 140 53.69 41.35 -31.95
N LEU A 141 53.11 40.39 -31.22
CA LEU A 141 53.28 38.96 -31.53
C LEU A 141 52.52 38.56 -32.80
N ASP A 142 51.32 39.10 -33.01
CA ASP A 142 50.56 38.88 -34.24
C ASP A 142 51.26 39.48 -35.47
N PHE A 143 51.88 40.66 -35.30
CA PHE A 143 52.72 41.27 -36.33
C PHE A 143 53.90 40.37 -36.69
N VAL A 144 54.66 39.90 -35.69
CA VAL A 144 55.83 39.01 -35.91
C VAL A 144 55.40 37.69 -36.56
N ALA A 145 54.27 37.10 -36.14
CA ALA A 145 53.70 35.90 -36.75
C ALA A 145 53.40 36.09 -38.23
N LYS A 146 52.71 37.18 -38.59
CA LYS A 146 52.40 37.51 -40.00
C LYS A 146 53.64 37.83 -40.83
N ALA A 147 54.60 38.58 -40.28
CA ALA A 147 55.83 38.95 -40.96
C ALA A 147 56.78 37.76 -41.20
N SER A 148 56.79 36.78 -40.29
CA SER A 148 57.59 35.56 -40.39
C SER A 148 56.90 34.42 -41.17
N GLY A 149 55.61 34.54 -41.47
CA GLY A 149 54.81 33.47 -42.10
C GLY A 149 54.51 32.28 -41.17
N VAL A 150 54.63 32.48 -39.85
CA VAL A 150 54.46 31.45 -38.83
C VAL A 150 53.07 31.59 -38.17
N PRO A 151 52.37 30.49 -37.83
CA PRO A 151 51.12 30.56 -37.06
C PRO A 151 51.28 31.31 -35.73
N PHE A 152 50.31 32.18 -35.40
CA PHE A 152 50.33 32.96 -34.15
C PHE A 152 50.52 32.10 -32.91
N ALA A 153 49.87 30.92 -32.84
CA ALA A 153 49.98 30.03 -31.70
C ALA A 153 51.42 29.56 -31.44
N ASP A 154 52.21 29.33 -32.48
CA ASP A 154 53.59 28.86 -32.33
C ASP A 154 54.52 29.99 -31.86
N VAL A 155 54.34 31.20 -32.40
CA VAL A 155 55.03 32.41 -31.91
C VAL A 155 54.66 32.71 -30.46
N ALA A 156 53.37 32.56 -30.10
CA ALA A 156 52.89 32.78 -28.74
C ALA A 156 53.42 31.72 -27.75
N ARG A 157 53.50 30.44 -28.14
CA ARG A 157 54.12 29.38 -27.32
C ARG A 157 55.59 29.65 -27.09
N LEU A 158 56.34 30.05 -28.13
CA LEU A 158 57.76 30.42 -28.01
C LEU A 158 57.94 31.63 -27.09
N TYR A 159 57.11 32.67 -27.26
CA TYR A 159 57.09 33.85 -26.40
C TYR A 159 56.85 33.51 -24.93
N ILE A 160 55.79 32.73 -24.63
CA ILE A 160 55.46 32.31 -23.27
C ILE A 160 56.59 31.46 -22.68
N ALA A 161 57.18 30.56 -23.47
CA ALA A 161 58.29 29.71 -23.05
C ALA A 161 59.51 30.57 -22.67
N ARG A 162 59.89 31.56 -23.49
CA ARG A 162 61.00 32.48 -23.17
C ARG A 162 60.74 33.26 -21.90
N ARG A 163 59.54 33.84 -21.75
CA ARG A 163 59.20 34.66 -20.57
C ARG A 163 59.25 33.87 -19.29
N LEU A 164 58.68 32.66 -19.29
CA LEU A 164 58.72 31.76 -18.14
C LEU A 164 60.12 31.23 -17.86
N ALA A 165 60.90 30.92 -18.91
CA ALA A 165 62.27 30.46 -18.78
C ALA A 165 63.14 31.48 -18.04
N VAL A 166 63.09 32.75 -18.49
CA VAL A 166 63.82 33.85 -17.85
C VAL A 166 63.36 34.07 -16.41
N ALA A 167 62.04 34.11 -16.17
CA ALA A 167 61.49 34.38 -14.83
C ALA A 167 61.80 33.27 -13.81
N ASN A 168 61.99 32.02 -14.26
CA ASN A 168 62.14 30.85 -13.37
C ASN A 168 63.50 30.17 -13.48
N LYS A 169 64.46 30.76 -14.21
CA LYS A 169 65.82 30.22 -14.45
C LYS A 169 65.84 28.84 -15.15
N LEU A 170 64.81 28.55 -15.95
CA LEU A 170 64.71 27.35 -16.78
C LEU A 170 65.29 27.61 -18.18
N ASP A 171 65.60 26.53 -18.90
CA ASP A 171 65.90 26.58 -20.33
C ASP A 171 64.60 26.74 -21.16
N GLU A 172 64.60 27.62 -22.17
CA GLU A 172 63.42 27.84 -23.03
C GLU A 172 62.95 26.54 -23.70
N HIS A 173 63.90 25.68 -24.11
CA HIS A 173 63.60 24.43 -24.78
C HIS A 173 62.72 23.52 -23.90
N THR A 174 62.88 23.59 -22.57
CA THR A 174 62.07 22.83 -21.62
C THR A 174 60.59 23.19 -21.75
N LEU A 175 60.25 24.46 -21.64
CA LEU A 175 58.85 24.89 -21.65
C LEU A 175 58.25 24.82 -23.05
N TYR A 176 59.01 25.18 -24.08
CA TYR A 176 58.55 25.04 -25.46
C TYR A 176 58.28 23.57 -25.82
N GLY A 177 59.18 22.65 -25.41
CA GLY A 177 58.98 21.22 -25.58
C GLY A 177 57.72 20.71 -24.91
N ILE A 178 57.47 21.12 -23.66
CA ILE A 178 56.23 20.79 -22.93
C ILE A 178 54.99 21.34 -23.65
N PHE A 179 55.03 22.60 -24.11
CA PHE A 179 53.91 23.25 -24.80
C PHE A 179 53.60 22.57 -26.14
N SER A 180 54.63 22.15 -26.89
CA SER A 180 54.48 21.43 -28.14
C SER A 180 53.73 20.10 -28.00
N GLN A 181 53.77 19.50 -26.80
CA GLN A 181 53.04 18.27 -26.47
C GLN A 181 51.63 18.55 -25.92
N GLY A 182 51.14 19.79 -26.03
CA GLY A 182 49.81 20.18 -25.57
C GLY A 182 49.70 20.29 -24.06
N ILE A 183 50.80 20.53 -23.33
CA ILE A 183 50.77 20.72 -21.88
C ILE A 183 51.00 22.21 -21.58
N PRO A 184 50.10 22.89 -20.84
CA PRO A 184 48.83 22.39 -20.34
C PRO A 184 47.76 22.35 -21.44
N ALA A 185 46.86 21.36 -21.37
CA ALA A 185 45.80 21.13 -22.36
C ALA A 185 44.99 22.37 -22.81
N PRO A 186 44.61 23.33 -21.93
CA PRO A 186 43.84 24.50 -22.37
C PRO A 186 44.68 25.60 -23.05
N LEU A 187 46.01 25.48 -23.15
CA LEU A 187 46.86 26.56 -23.67
C LEU A 187 46.46 26.98 -25.08
N ASP A 188 46.27 26.03 -25.99
CA ASP A 188 45.95 26.33 -27.39
C ASP A 188 44.56 26.95 -27.56
N THR A 189 43.58 26.48 -26.78
CA THR A 189 42.25 27.08 -26.73
C THR A 189 42.32 28.51 -26.18
N ALA A 190 43.11 28.74 -25.14
CA ALA A 190 43.28 30.05 -24.53
C ALA A 190 43.99 31.05 -25.45
N LEU A 191 44.95 30.58 -26.25
CA LEU A 191 45.61 31.40 -27.29
C LEU A 191 44.67 31.78 -28.43
N GLY A 192 43.67 30.95 -28.74
CA GLY A 192 42.62 31.26 -29.72
C GLY A 192 41.55 32.25 -29.23
N GLN A 193 41.48 32.50 -27.92
CA GLN A 193 40.49 33.37 -27.28
C GLN A 193 41.13 34.19 -26.15
N LEU A 194 42.07 35.07 -26.51
CA LEU A 194 42.75 35.91 -25.54
C LEU A 194 41.81 36.96 -24.91
N PRO A 195 41.88 37.21 -23.60
CA PRO A 195 41.16 38.31 -22.95
C PRO A 195 41.71 39.68 -23.40
N ASP A 196 41.01 40.79 -23.09
CA ASP A 196 41.47 42.15 -23.43
C ASP A 196 42.90 42.46 -22.91
N ALA A 197 43.26 41.90 -21.75
CA ALA A 197 44.62 42.01 -21.17
C ALA A 197 45.69 41.21 -21.95
N GLY A 198 45.27 40.29 -22.82
CA GLY A 198 46.12 39.47 -23.67
C GLY A 198 47.00 38.48 -22.91
N ILE A 199 48.27 38.38 -23.31
CA ILE A 199 49.28 37.50 -22.67
C ILE A 199 50.06 38.32 -21.62
N ASP A 200 49.43 38.53 -20.47
CA ASP A 200 49.99 39.26 -19.32
C ASP A 200 50.64 38.33 -18.28
N ASP A 201 51.15 38.90 -17.18
CA ASP A 201 51.82 38.14 -16.12
C ASP A 201 50.88 37.11 -15.45
N ALA A 202 49.60 37.44 -15.33
CA ALA A 202 48.60 36.55 -14.73
C ALA A 202 48.33 35.34 -15.63
N PHE A 203 48.16 35.56 -16.93
CA PHE A 203 48.03 34.51 -17.93
C PHE A 203 49.24 33.59 -17.91
N VAL A 204 50.44 34.15 -17.98
CA VAL A 204 51.70 33.40 -17.99
C VAL A 204 51.89 32.59 -16.70
N ALA A 205 51.57 33.16 -15.54
CA ALA A 205 51.58 32.44 -14.27
C ALA A 205 50.55 31.29 -14.23
N GLN A 206 49.38 31.46 -14.87
CA GLN A 206 48.37 30.41 -15.00
C GLN A 206 48.88 29.26 -15.87
N VAL A 207 49.55 29.55 -16.99
CA VAL A 207 50.19 28.53 -17.84
C VAL A 207 51.21 27.72 -17.05
N LEU A 208 52.10 28.38 -16.30
CA LEU A 208 53.05 27.67 -15.41
C LEU A 208 52.33 26.81 -14.36
N THR A 209 51.16 27.23 -13.88
CA THR A 209 50.33 26.41 -12.97
C THR A 209 49.89 25.11 -13.63
N GLY A 210 49.45 25.20 -14.88
CA GLY A 210 49.02 24.05 -15.66
C GLY A 210 50.16 23.07 -15.89
N VAL A 211 51.38 23.57 -16.15
CA VAL A 211 52.59 22.73 -16.27
C VAL A 211 52.89 22.03 -14.95
N LEU A 212 53.01 22.78 -13.85
CA LEU A 212 53.40 22.24 -12.54
C LEU A 212 52.36 21.27 -11.94
N ALA A 213 51.14 21.23 -12.48
CA ALA A 213 50.12 20.26 -12.09
C ALA A 213 50.39 18.83 -12.60
N HIS A 214 51.29 18.67 -13.58
CA HIS A 214 51.68 17.36 -14.12
C HIS A 214 52.79 16.73 -13.29
N SER A 215 52.83 15.39 -13.28
CA SER A 215 53.89 14.63 -12.59
C SER A 215 55.21 14.70 -13.35
N ASP A 216 56.34 14.48 -12.67
CA ASP A 216 57.67 14.46 -13.32
C ASP A 216 57.76 13.39 -14.39
N ALA A 217 57.13 12.23 -14.19
CA ALA A 217 57.06 11.18 -15.20
C ALA A 217 56.32 11.64 -16.46
N SER A 218 55.23 12.40 -16.31
CA SER A 218 54.47 12.96 -17.43
C SER A 218 55.27 14.03 -18.18
N LEU A 219 55.95 14.91 -17.45
CA LEU A 219 56.79 15.97 -18.04
C LEU A 219 58.03 15.37 -18.71
N ALA A 220 58.66 14.35 -18.12
CA ALA A 220 59.78 13.62 -18.70
C ALA A 220 59.36 12.90 -19.99
N HIS A 221 58.20 12.26 -20.00
CA HIS A 221 57.65 11.63 -21.20
C HIS A 221 57.37 12.67 -22.31
N ALA A 222 56.78 13.82 -21.97
CA ALA A 222 56.50 14.88 -22.94
C ALA A 222 57.80 15.43 -23.57
N LEU A 223 58.81 15.72 -22.75
CA LEU A 223 60.12 16.17 -23.24
C LEU A 223 60.83 15.10 -24.09
N GLY A 224 60.72 13.82 -23.70
CA GLY A 224 61.24 12.70 -24.48
C GLY A 224 60.54 12.55 -25.84
N ALA A 225 59.21 12.74 -25.89
CA ALA A 225 58.44 12.74 -27.12
C ALA A 225 58.81 13.94 -28.03
N ALA A 226 59.02 15.12 -27.45
CA ALA A 226 59.45 16.30 -28.20
C ALA A 226 60.86 16.13 -28.81
N LEU A 227 61.77 15.46 -28.11
CA LEU A 227 63.08 15.06 -28.66
C LEU A 227 62.93 14.02 -29.78
N ALA A 228 62.10 12.99 -29.59
CA ALA A 228 61.90 11.94 -30.59
C ALA A 228 61.23 12.47 -31.89
N ALA A 229 60.37 13.49 -31.77
CA ALA A 229 59.70 14.14 -32.89
C ALA A 229 60.52 15.26 -33.55
N ASN A 230 61.80 15.43 -33.17
CA ASN A 230 62.67 16.51 -33.63
C ASN A 230 62.09 17.93 -33.42
N VAL A 231 61.31 18.12 -32.35
CA VAL A 231 60.80 19.43 -31.94
C VAL A 231 61.86 20.22 -31.19
N LEU A 232 62.66 19.53 -30.37
CA LEU A 232 63.79 20.07 -29.61
C LEU A 232 65.13 19.64 -30.24
N PRO A 233 66.19 20.44 -30.10
CA PRO A 233 67.52 20.05 -30.57
C PRO A 233 68.04 18.84 -29.80
N ALA A 234 68.83 17.99 -30.46
CA ALA A 234 69.36 16.75 -29.88
C ALA A 234 70.26 17.03 -28.67
N THR A 235 70.92 18.19 -28.68
CA THR A 235 71.76 18.68 -27.57
C THR A 235 70.99 18.95 -26.27
N TYR A 236 69.66 19.14 -26.31
CA TYR A 236 68.84 19.35 -25.11
C TYR A 236 68.77 18.12 -24.19
N ALA A 237 68.95 16.90 -24.71
CA ALA A 237 68.85 15.67 -23.93
C ALA A 237 69.77 15.65 -22.68
N ALA A 238 70.93 16.33 -22.74
CA ALA A 238 71.85 16.43 -21.61
C ALA A 238 71.33 17.30 -20.44
N LYS A 239 70.39 18.22 -20.69
CA LYS A 239 69.84 19.16 -19.71
C LYS A 239 68.53 18.70 -19.07
N GLN A 240 67.84 17.74 -19.69
CA GLN A 240 66.47 17.34 -19.31
C GLN A 240 66.32 17.00 -17.81
N THR A 241 67.30 16.32 -17.22
CA THR A 241 67.23 15.89 -15.81
C THR A 241 67.29 17.07 -14.85
N ASP A 242 68.19 18.02 -15.08
CA ASP A 242 68.37 19.21 -14.22
C ASP A 242 67.16 20.15 -14.32
N GLU A 243 66.60 20.29 -15.52
CA GLU A 243 65.41 21.10 -15.79
C GLU A 243 64.14 20.53 -15.12
N LEU A 244 63.98 19.21 -15.13
CA LEU A 244 62.89 18.54 -14.39
C LEU A 244 63.03 18.74 -12.88
N ALA A 245 64.24 18.71 -12.33
CA ALA A 245 64.49 18.97 -10.91
C ALA A 245 64.11 20.42 -10.52
N GLN A 246 64.39 21.40 -11.38
CA GLN A 246 63.97 22.78 -11.16
C GLN A 246 62.45 22.95 -11.20
N LEU A 247 61.77 22.27 -12.13
CA LEU A 247 60.29 22.26 -12.18
C LEU A 247 59.68 21.66 -10.91
N ASP A 248 60.26 20.59 -10.36
CA ASP A 248 59.79 20.03 -9.08
C ASP A 248 60.02 20.96 -7.88
N ALA A 249 61.15 21.68 -7.84
CA ALA A 249 61.40 22.70 -6.82
C ALA A 249 60.34 23.82 -6.86
N LEU A 250 59.99 24.31 -8.05
CA LEU A 250 58.92 25.29 -8.25
C LEU A 250 57.55 24.76 -7.82
N ARG A 251 57.26 23.47 -8.12
CA ARG A 251 56.04 22.79 -7.68
C ARG A 251 55.95 22.77 -6.15
N THR A 252 57.02 22.37 -5.48
CA THR A 252 57.13 22.28 -4.01
C THR A 252 56.93 23.63 -3.35
N GLN A 253 57.62 24.67 -3.82
CA GLN A 253 57.48 26.04 -3.29
C GLN A 253 56.03 26.52 -3.37
N ARG A 254 55.38 26.28 -4.52
CA ARG A 254 54.01 26.73 -4.76
C ARG A 254 52.98 25.98 -3.93
N VAL A 255 53.20 24.69 -3.67
CA VAL A 255 52.33 23.90 -2.80
C VAL A 255 52.40 24.40 -1.35
N GLY A 256 53.59 24.72 -0.84
CA GLY A 256 53.77 25.29 0.51
C GLY A 256 53.12 26.66 0.70
N ALA A 257 53.10 27.49 -0.36
CA ALA A 257 52.50 28.83 -0.33
C ALA A 257 50.95 28.84 -0.47
N LYS A 258 50.31 27.68 -0.63
CA LYS A 258 48.85 27.56 -0.76
C LYS A 258 48.23 26.97 0.51
N PRO A 259 46.93 27.23 0.78
CA PRO A 259 46.26 26.67 1.95
C PRO A 259 46.14 25.16 1.93
N TYR A 260 46.21 24.55 3.11
CA TYR A 260 46.00 23.12 3.31
C TYR A 260 44.50 22.80 3.43
N ILE A 261 43.91 22.27 2.35
CA ILE A 261 42.50 21.82 2.24
C ILE A 261 41.46 22.94 2.40
N ARG A 262 41.48 23.71 3.49
CA ARG A 262 40.52 24.78 3.82
C ARG A 262 41.23 26.02 4.36
N GLY A 263 40.55 27.16 4.24
CA GLY A 263 41.03 28.43 4.76
C GLY A 263 41.90 29.19 3.76
N LYS A 264 42.45 30.32 4.21
CA LYS A 264 43.31 31.21 3.41
C LYS A 264 44.78 31.16 3.84
N THR A 265 45.09 30.49 4.95
CA THR A 265 46.42 30.41 5.53
C THR A 265 47.31 29.46 4.74
N PRO A 266 48.48 29.90 4.23
CA PRO A 266 49.47 29.04 3.58
C PRO A 266 49.88 27.83 4.44
N LEU A 267 50.11 26.68 3.82
CA LEU A 267 50.57 25.46 4.50
C LEU A 267 51.86 25.70 5.28
N ASN A 268 52.79 26.48 4.74
CA ASN A 268 54.05 26.84 5.42
C ASN A 268 53.78 27.54 6.76
N ASP A 269 52.83 28.48 6.78
CA ASP A 269 52.50 29.24 7.98
C ASP A 269 51.80 28.37 9.03
N VAL A 270 50.98 27.40 8.59
CA VAL A 270 50.36 26.40 9.46
C VAL A 270 51.40 25.50 10.10
N LEU A 271 52.33 24.95 9.32
CA LEU A 271 53.37 24.03 9.81
C LEU A 271 54.34 24.75 10.76
N SER A 272 54.72 25.98 10.42
CA SER A 272 55.55 26.85 11.25
C SER A 272 54.83 27.22 12.56
N ALA A 273 53.57 27.67 12.47
CA ALA A 273 52.76 28.01 13.64
C ALA A 273 52.53 26.80 14.57
N ALA A 274 52.52 25.59 14.02
CA ALA A 274 52.37 24.36 14.75
C ALA A 274 53.68 23.83 15.37
N GLY A 275 54.83 24.49 15.13
CA GLY A 275 56.13 24.06 15.62
C GLY A 275 56.59 22.73 15.00
N VAL A 276 56.14 22.40 13.79
CA VAL A 276 56.61 21.22 13.07
C VAL A 276 58.04 21.46 12.61
N ASP A 277 58.92 20.51 12.89
CA ASP A 277 60.33 20.57 12.48
C ASP A 277 60.48 20.86 10.97
N ALA A 278 61.49 21.66 10.61
CA ALA A 278 61.68 22.13 9.24
C ALA A 278 61.99 20.98 8.25
N VAL A 279 62.66 19.91 8.71
CA VAL A 279 62.94 18.72 7.90
C VAL A 279 61.63 17.99 7.60
N VAL A 280 60.80 17.81 8.62
CA VAL A 280 59.48 17.15 8.51
C VAL A 280 58.53 17.98 7.63
N SER A 281 58.55 19.30 7.77
CA SER A 281 57.75 20.23 6.96
C SER A 281 58.14 20.15 5.48
N THR A 282 59.44 20.18 5.18
CA THR A 282 59.97 20.05 3.81
C THR A 282 59.59 18.70 3.20
N ALA A 283 59.80 17.59 3.93
CA ALA A 283 59.46 16.25 3.47
C ALA A 283 57.95 16.12 3.18
N PHE A 284 57.08 16.69 4.03
CA PHE A 284 55.64 16.70 3.78
C PHE A 284 55.28 17.48 2.52
N ILE A 285 55.78 18.70 2.35
CA ILE A 285 55.43 19.56 1.20
C ILE A 285 55.89 18.91 -0.10
N GLN A 286 57.09 18.33 -0.14
CA GLN A 286 57.61 17.59 -1.29
C GLN A 286 56.76 16.36 -1.61
N ALA A 287 56.50 15.50 -0.62
CA ALA A 287 55.67 14.31 -0.81
C ALA A 287 54.22 14.65 -1.19
N TYR A 288 53.69 15.77 -0.68
CA TYR A 288 52.35 16.27 -1.00
C TYR A 288 52.28 16.86 -2.40
N ALA A 289 53.33 17.59 -2.84
CA ALA A 289 53.47 18.11 -4.19
C ALA A 289 53.61 16.97 -5.22
N ALA A 290 54.54 16.04 -5.00
CA ALA A 290 54.80 14.91 -5.89
C ALA A 290 53.59 13.97 -6.02
N SER A 291 52.79 13.84 -4.96
CA SER A 291 51.56 13.03 -4.97
C SER A 291 50.36 13.73 -5.63
N GLY A 292 50.53 14.91 -6.22
CA GLY A 292 49.42 15.71 -6.75
C GLY A 292 48.37 16.03 -5.67
N LYS A 293 48.83 16.34 -4.44
CA LYS A 293 48.01 16.61 -3.25
C LYS A 293 47.18 15.42 -2.74
N ARG A 294 47.51 14.19 -3.12
CA ARG A 294 46.80 12.97 -2.67
C ARG A 294 47.35 12.46 -1.34
N LEU A 295 46.64 12.75 -0.24
CA LEU A 295 47.05 12.41 1.13
C LEU A 295 47.45 10.94 1.34
N ARG A 296 46.74 9.96 0.76
CA ARG A 296 47.07 8.54 0.94
C ARG A 296 48.46 8.18 0.39
N ALA A 297 48.82 8.74 -0.76
CA ALA A 297 50.13 8.54 -1.36
C ALA A 297 51.22 9.30 -0.60
N THR A 298 50.92 10.54 -0.18
CA THR A 298 51.80 11.35 0.67
C THR A 298 52.18 10.65 1.97
N TRP A 299 51.18 10.15 2.72
CA TRP A 299 51.43 9.40 3.96
C TRP A 299 52.11 8.05 3.74
N LYS A 300 51.98 7.43 2.56
CA LYS A 300 52.73 6.22 2.20
C LYS A 300 54.22 6.55 2.02
N ALA A 301 54.53 7.65 1.32
CA ALA A 301 55.90 8.11 1.12
C ALA A 301 56.57 8.52 2.45
N LEU A 302 55.89 9.32 3.27
CA LEU A 302 56.45 9.78 4.56
C LEU A 302 56.71 8.66 5.56
N ARG A 303 55.90 7.59 5.55
CA ARG A 303 56.14 6.42 6.41
C ARG A 303 57.25 5.50 5.90
N ALA A 304 57.57 5.59 4.61
CA ALA A 304 58.68 4.85 4.01
C ALA A 304 60.02 5.58 4.20
N ASP A 305 60.00 6.88 4.50
CA ASP A 305 61.18 7.68 4.78
C ASP A 305 61.76 7.35 6.16
N THR A 306 62.92 6.68 6.17
CA THR A 306 63.61 6.27 7.39
C THR A 306 64.20 7.44 8.18
N ALA A 307 64.29 8.64 7.60
CA ALA A 307 64.76 9.83 8.29
C ALA A 307 63.70 10.45 9.23
N LEU A 308 62.43 10.06 9.10
CA LEU A 308 61.32 10.61 9.88
C LEU A 308 60.91 9.65 11.02
N THR A 309 60.84 10.18 12.25
CA THR A 309 60.40 9.39 13.41
C THR A 309 58.86 9.29 13.49
N LYS A 310 58.36 8.25 14.15
CA LYS A 310 56.92 8.09 14.41
C LYS A 310 56.32 9.26 15.20
N GLU A 311 57.09 9.85 16.10
CA GLU A 311 56.67 11.00 16.91
C GLU A 311 56.52 12.25 16.05
N GLN A 312 57.51 12.57 15.22
CA GLN A 312 57.43 13.67 14.25
C GLN A 312 56.23 13.55 13.31
N LEU A 313 55.96 12.34 12.79
CA LEU A 313 54.78 12.08 11.95
C LEU A 313 53.47 12.24 12.71
N THR A 314 53.44 11.94 14.01
CA THR A 314 52.27 12.11 14.88
C THR A 314 52.00 13.60 15.15
N THR A 315 53.04 14.38 15.41
CA THR A 315 52.97 15.85 15.57
C THR A 315 52.48 16.51 14.28
N LEU A 316 53.04 16.13 13.13
CA LEU A 316 52.60 16.58 11.81
C LEU A 316 51.11 16.25 11.57
N ASN A 317 50.71 15.01 11.84
CA ASN A 317 49.31 14.59 11.66
C ASN A 317 48.36 15.40 12.54
N THR A 318 48.77 15.68 13.78
CA THR A 318 47.98 16.48 14.73
C THR A 318 47.82 17.91 14.27
N ALA A 319 48.92 18.54 13.81
CA ALA A 319 48.93 19.90 13.26
C ALA A 319 48.04 20.03 12.03
N LEU A 320 48.16 19.11 11.07
CA LEU A 320 47.35 19.09 9.85
C LEU A 320 45.86 18.86 10.16
N ASN A 321 45.55 17.94 11.07
CA ASN A 321 44.17 17.64 11.48
C ASN A 321 43.54 18.85 12.21
N ALA A 322 44.27 19.48 13.12
CA ALA A 322 43.82 20.71 13.78
C ALA A 322 43.56 21.84 12.76
N SER A 323 44.48 22.04 11.81
CA SER A 323 44.33 23.05 10.75
C SER A 323 43.11 22.80 9.87
N GLU A 324 42.90 21.57 9.40
CA GLU A 324 41.74 21.21 8.58
C GLU A 324 40.42 21.47 9.33
N LEU A 325 40.34 21.00 10.57
CA LEU A 325 39.12 21.11 11.38
C LEU A 325 38.84 22.55 11.82
N LEU A 326 39.87 23.35 12.08
CA LEU A 326 39.74 24.75 12.50
C LEU A 326 39.74 25.73 11.32
N GLY A 327 39.72 25.23 10.08
CA GLY A 327 39.63 26.06 8.88
C GLY A 327 40.88 26.91 8.60
N GLY A 328 42.04 26.46 9.08
CA GLY A 328 43.31 27.16 8.93
C GLY A 328 43.44 28.41 9.82
N ASN A 329 42.56 28.62 10.80
CA ASN A 329 42.66 29.76 11.71
C ASN A 329 43.88 29.59 12.63
N LEU A 330 44.92 30.38 12.40
CA LEU A 330 46.22 30.23 13.09
C LEU A 330 46.11 30.41 14.60
N VAL A 331 45.24 31.30 15.08
CA VAL A 331 45.06 31.55 16.52
C VAL A 331 44.45 30.33 17.19
N LEU A 332 43.37 29.76 16.61
CA LEU A 332 42.75 28.55 17.13
C LEU A 332 43.65 27.32 17.02
N VAL A 333 44.42 27.19 15.94
CA VAL A 333 45.38 26.09 15.76
C VAL A 333 46.48 26.16 16.82
N LYS A 334 47.08 27.35 17.04
CA LYS A 334 48.09 27.56 18.08
C LYS A 334 47.53 27.27 19.48
N ASP A 335 46.35 27.80 19.80
CA ASP A 335 45.68 27.54 21.08
C ASP A 335 45.44 26.03 21.30
N THR A 336 44.92 25.34 20.27
CA THR A 336 44.65 23.90 20.33
C THR A 336 45.93 23.11 20.60
N LEU A 337 47.01 23.39 19.87
CA LEU A 337 48.29 22.69 20.03
C LEU A 337 48.93 22.97 21.39
N GLN A 338 48.85 24.21 21.89
CA GLN A 338 49.34 24.55 23.24
C GLN A 338 48.57 23.82 24.34
N ARG A 339 47.24 23.67 24.20
CA ARG A 339 46.44 22.90 25.16
C ARG A 339 46.76 21.42 25.14
N LEU A 340 47.03 20.85 23.96
CA LEU A 340 47.49 19.46 23.83
C LEU A 340 48.85 19.28 24.52
N ALA A 341 49.80 20.18 24.27
CA ALA A 341 51.14 20.12 24.85
C ALA A 341 51.14 20.25 26.39
N ARG A 342 50.23 21.03 26.96
CA ARG A 342 50.07 21.21 28.42
C ARG A 342 49.13 20.18 29.07
N GLY A 343 48.58 19.23 28.31
CA GLY A 343 47.62 18.25 28.81
C GLY A 343 46.22 18.79 29.13
N ALA A 344 45.93 20.07 28.86
CA ALA A 344 44.61 20.69 29.05
C ALA A 344 43.56 20.26 28.00
N LEU A 345 44.01 19.61 26.93
CA LEU A 345 43.17 18.95 25.94
C LEU A 345 43.80 17.57 25.66
N THR A 346 43.01 16.50 25.72
CA THR A 346 43.54 15.14 25.51
C THR A 346 43.77 14.82 24.04
N SER A 347 42.91 15.34 23.15
CA SER A 347 43.00 15.13 21.70
C SER A 347 42.25 16.23 20.94
N VAL A 348 42.56 16.41 19.65
CA VAL A 348 41.82 17.33 18.77
C VAL A 348 40.33 16.93 18.68
N GLN A 349 40.02 15.64 18.79
CA GLN A 349 38.64 15.14 18.82
C GLN A 349 37.83 15.70 19.99
N ASN A 350 38.45 15.96 21.14
CA ASN A 350 37.77 16.50 22.32
C ASN A 350 37.28 17.95 22.12
N LEU A 351 37.72 18.67 21.09
CA LEU A 351 37.11 19.94 20.69
C LEU A 351 35.65 19.75 20.23
N ALA A 352 35.25 18.53 19.86
CA ALA A 352 33.86 18.21 19.54
C ALA A 352 32.93 18.18 20.77
N LEU A 353 33.47 18.23 21.99
CA LEU A 353 32.69 18.43 23.22
C LEU A 353 32.12 19.85 23.30
N LEU A 354 32.73 20.81 22.59
CA LEU A 354 32.31 22.20 22.58
C LEU A 354 31.03 22.39 21.77
N ASP A 355 30.05 23.09 22.34
CA ASP A 355 28.87 23.54 21.59
C ASP A 355 29.09 24.92 20.94
N GLU A 356 28.08 25.41 20.22
CA GLU A 356 28.16 26.68 19.49
C GLU A 356 28.49 27.86 20.42
N ALA A 357 27.88 27.91 21.61
CA ALA A 357 28.08 29.01 22.55
C ALA A 357 29.51 28.99 23.15
N GLU A 358 30.03 27.81 23.46
CA GLU A 358 31.41 27.69 23.93
C GLU A 358 32.44 27.96 22.84
N TRP A 359 32.14 27.64 21.57
CA TRP A 359 32.97 28.05 20.45
C TRP A 359 32.98 29.57 20.31
N VAL A 360 31.84 30.25 20.45
CA VAL A 360 31.76 31.72 20.48
C VAL A 360 32.64 32.26 21.60
N ALA A 361 32.43 31.81 22.84
CA ALA A 361 33.21 32.26 24.00
C ALA A 361 34.71 32.02 23.82
N ARG A 362 35.11 30.87 23.24
CA ARG A 362 36.51 30.54 22.98
C ARG A 362 37.13 31.46 21.93
N ILE A 363 36.40 31.77 20.86
CA ILE A 363 36.88 32.67 19.81
C ILE A 363 36.94 34.10 20.35
N GLU A 364 35.95 34.58 21.09
CA GLU A 364 35.95 35.91 21.71
C GLU A 364 37.13 36.10 22.67
N GLN A 365 37.50 35.06 23.42
CA GLN A 365 38.69 35.09 24.28
C GLN A 365 40.00 35.24 23.50
N LEU A 366 40.08 34.65 22.30
CA LEU A 366 41.33 34.53 21.53
C LEU A 366 41.49 35.58 20.43
N ASP A 367 40.39 36.03 19.83
CA ASP A 367 40.33 37.00 18.73
C ASP A 367 39.03 37.84 18.81
N PRO A 368 38.90 38.72 19.82
CA PRO A 368 37.66 39.47 20.08
C PRO A 368 37.25 40.41 18.93
N GLN A 369 38.20 40.82 18.09
CA GLN A 369 37.96 41.67 16.91
C GLN A 369 37.73 40.86 15.62
N ALA A 370 37.68 39.53 15.71
CA ALA A 370 37.56 38.61 14.56
C ALA A 370 38.59 38.88 13.45
N SER A 371 39.79 39.37 13.82
CA SER A 371 40.85 39.77 12.90
C SER A 371 41.32 38.64 11.98
N THR A 372 41.20 37.40 12.46
CA THR A 372 41.62 36.18 11.76
C THR A 372 40.49 35.47 11.00
N ILE A 373 39.25 35.97 11.11
CA ILE A 373 38.05 35.36 10.50
C ILE A 373 37.55 36.30 9.41
N PRO A 374 37.75 36.08 8.10
CA PRO A 374 37.38 37.05 7.06
C PRO A 374 35.87 37.37 7.06
N PRO A 375 35.46 38.60 6.66
CA PRO A 375 34.04 38.93 6.48
C PRO A 375 33.43 38.10 5.34
N VAL A 376 32.18 37.69 5.52
CA VAL A 376 31.40 36.89 4.55
C VAL A 376 30.39 37.78 3.82
N LEU A 377 29.80 38.74 4.52
CA LEU A 377 28.90 39.75 3.96
C LEU A 377 29.54 41.15 4.04
N PRO A 378 29.15 42.08 3.13
CA PRO A 378 29.38 43.51 3.34
C PRO A 378 28.83 43.90 4.72
N ASP A 379 29.60 44.67 5.49
CA ASP A 379 29.23 45.22 6.82
C ASP A 379 29.12 44.22 7.99
N ASP A 380 29.75 43.06 7.87
CA ASP A 380 29.83 42.08 8.97
C ASP A 380 30.52 42.61 10.24
N THR A 381 29.78 42.70 11.34
CA THR A 381 30.34 42.99 12.67
C THR A 381 31.23 41.84 13.19
N PRO A 382 32.22 42.11 14.07
CA PRO A 382 33.04 41.07 14.69
C PRO A 382 32.21 39.96 15.35
N ALA A 383 31.16 40.31 16.11
CA ALA A 383 30.28 39.33 16.77
C ALA A 383 29.56 38.41 15.78
N GLN A 384 29.06 38.95 14.66
CA GLN A 384 28.41 38.14 13.62
C GLN A 384 29.39 37.21 12.90
N ARG A 385 30.65 37.65 12.70
CA ARG A 385 31.73 36.82 12.14
C ARG A 385 32.06 35.66 13.07
N ILE A 386 32.20 35.94 14.37
CA ILE A 386 32.46 34.92 15.39
C ILE A 386 31.31 33.91 15.45
N LEU A 387 30.06 34.36 15.54
CA LEU A 387 28.90 33.49 15.63
C LEU A 387 28.80 32.53 14.44
N ARG A 388 28.90 33.04 13.20
CA ARG A 388 28.84 32.17 12.01
C ARG A 388 30.02 31.20 11.94
N PHE A 389 31.21 31.64 12.33
CA PHE A 389 32.39 30.77 12.33
C PHE A 389 32.29 29.68 13.41
N ALA A 390 31.86 30.03 14.63
CA ALA A 390 31.60 29.11 15.73
C ALA A 390 30.58 28.04 15.33
N LYS A 391 29.46 28.45 14.72
CA LYS A 391 28.46 27.52 14.18
C LYS A 391 29.06 26.57 13.14
N ALA A 392 29.84 27.09 12.20
CA ALA A 392 30.50 26.27 11.17
C ALA A 392 31.54 25.30 11.77
N LEU A 393 32.20 25.66 12.88
CA LEU A 393 33.09 24.75 13.63
C LEU A 393 32.27 23.66 14.33
N ALA A 394 31.23 24.02 15.08
CA ALA A 394 30.37 23.07 15.78
C ALA A 394 29.80 22.01 14.82
N GLU A 395 29.22 22.44 13.69
CA GLU A 395 28.65 21.53 12.66
C GLU A 395 29.71 20.60 12.03
N ARG A 396 30.95 21.11 11.87
CA ARG A 396 32.07 20.34 11.30
C ARG A 396 32.55 19.27 12.27
N PHE A 397 32.77 19.63 13.54
CA PHE A 397 33.18 18.68 14.58
C PHE A 397 32.09 17.63 14.81
N GLN A 398 30.82 18.03 14.83
CA GLN A 398 29.67 17.14 14.91
C GLN A 398 29.62 16.13 13.74
N SER A 399 29.90 16.58 12.52
CA SER A 399 29.92 15.72 11.34
C SER A 399 31.07 14.70 11.37
N ARG A 400 32.22 15.08 11.94
CA ARG A 400 33.43 14.25 11.98
C ARG A 400 33.47 13.30 13.20
N TYR A 401 33.02 13.77 14.36
CA TYR A 401 33.14 13.14 15.67
C TYR A 401 31.80 13.09 16.42
N LEU A 402 30.76 12.57 15.74
CA LEU A 402 29.40 12.53 16.25
C LEU A 402 29.28 12.00 17.69
N THR A 403 29.94 10.88 18.00
CA THR A 403 29.89 10.27 19.34
C THR A 403 30.40 11.23 20.41
N THR A 404 31.49 11.95 20.14
CA THR A 404 32.07 12.91 21.09
C THR A 404 31.19 14.15 21.24
N THR A 405 30.53 14.61 20.18
CA THR A 405 29.54 15.69 20.30
C THR A 405 28.33 15.27 21.11
N PHE A 406 27.86 14.02 20.97
CA PHE A 406 26.80 13.47 21.80
C PHE A 406 27.22 13.33 23.26
N LEU A 407 28.45 12.86 23.52
CA LEU A 407 29.04 12.84 24.85
C LEU A 407 29.06 14.24 25.47
N GLY A 408 29.46 15.26 24.71
CA GLY A 408 29.45 16.66 25.16
C GLY A 408 28.06 17.13 25.56
N GLY A 409 27.06 16.92 24.70
CA GLY A 409 25.65 17.25 25.01
C GLY A 409 25.10 16.49 26.22
N LEU A 410 25.39 15.18 26.30
CA LEU A 410 24.93 14.32 27.39
C LEU A 410 25.55 14.69 28.75
N THR A 411 26.84 15.04 28.76
CA THR A 411 27.56 15.44 29.97
C THR A 411 27.03 16.76 30.51
N LYS A 412 26.61 17.68 29.62
CA LYS A 412 26.11 19.01 29.99
C LYS A 412 24.63 19.06 30.35
N ALA A 413 23.84 18.15 29.81
CA ALA A 413 22.42 18.09 30.12
C ALA A 413 22.24 17.85 31.62
N THR A 414 21.35 18.58 32.30
CA THR A 414 21.02 18.30 33.70
C THR A 414 20.31 16.95 33.82
N GLU A 415 19.27 16.76 33.01
CA GLU A 415 18.51 15.51 32.87
C GLU A 415 18.61 14.96 31.44
N SER A 416 18.37 13.66 31.27
CA SER A 416 18.28 13.02 29.95
C SER A 416 17.18 11.97 29.91
N SER A 417 16.51 11.90 28.77
CA SER A 417 15.50 10.92 28.38
C SER A 417 16.12 9.54 28.07
N PHE A 418 17.45 9.46 28.03
CA PHE A 418 18.20 8.21 27.98
C PHE A 418 18.46 7.73 29.42
N ALA A 419 17.97 6.54 29.74
CA ALA A 419 18.23 5.89 31.02
C ALA A 419 19.73 5.60 31.21
N ALA A 420 20.19 5.55 32.46
CA ALA A 420 21.58 5.30 32.85
C ALA A 420 22.59 6.32 32.26
N LYS A 421 22.25 7.61 32.34
CA LYS A 421 23.04 8.73 31.82
C LYS A 421 24.50 8.70 32.28
N GLU A 422 24.75 8.55 33.58
CA GLU A 422 26.10 8.56 34.16
C GLU A 422 26.95 7.41 33.60
N GLU A 423 26.34 6.23 33.46
CA GLU A 423 26.98 5.05 32.88
C GLU A 423 27.30 5.26 31.39
N LEU A 424 26.36 5.83 30.62
CA LEU A 424 26.59 6.18 29.21
C LEU A 424 27.74 7.18 29.05
N VAL A 425 27.81 8.21 29.90
CA VAL A 425 28.91 9.18 29.90
C VAL A 425 30.24 8.47 30.16
N SER A 426 30.30 7.59 31.16
CA SER A 426 31.49 6.80 31.49
C SER A 426 31.92 5.92 30.31
N VAL A 427 30.99 5.13 29.75
CA VAL A 427 31.24 4.22 28.63
C VAL A 427 31.73 4.96 27.40
N LEU A 428 31.06 6.04 26.99
CA LEU A 428 31.43 6.82 25.81
C LEU A 428 32.79 7.52 25.99
N THR A 429 33.11 7.94 27.23
CA THR A 429 34.41 8.54 27.57
C THR A 429 35.53 7.51 27.47
N ALA A 430 35.32 6.30 28.00
CA ALA A 430 36.29 5.20 27.95
C ALA A 430 36.48 4.61 26.54
N ASN A 431 35.54 4.85 25.62
CA ASN A 431 35.51 4.25 24.29
C ASN A 431 35.49 5.28 23.15
N PRO A 432 36.54 6.13 22.99
CA PRO A 432 36.56 7.22 22.02
C PRO A 432 36.53 6.77 20.54
N LYS A 433 36.81 5.48 20.28
CA LYS A 433 36.74 4.86 18.95
C LYS A 433 35.32 4.41 18.55
N LEU A 434 34.38 4.34 19.50
CA LEU A 434 33.00 3.97 19.22
C LEU A 434 32.36 5.02 18.31
N ASN A 435 31.95 4.63 17.11
CA ASN A 435 31.31 5.54 16.14
C ASN A 435 29.82 5.22 16.02
N LEU A 436 28.95 6.09 16.54
CA LEU A 436 27.50 5.90 16.50
C LEU A 436 26.93 5.72 15.07
N ARG A 437 27.58 6.23 14.02
CA ARG A 437 27.10 6.06 12.63
C ARG A 437 27.50 4.74 11.97
N ARG A 438 28.60 4.13 12.42
CA ARG A 438 29.27 3.04 11.67
C ARG A 438 29.47 1.76 12.46
N THR A 439 29.40 1.82 13.78
CA THR A 439 29.75 0.70 14.64
C THR A 439 28.50 -0.05 15.03
N ASN A 440 28.50 -1.38 14.90
CA ASN A 440 27.50 -2.22 15.54
C ASN A 440 27.78 -2.22 17.06
N ILE A 441 26.83 -1.71 17.87
CA ILE A 441 27.02 -1.53 19.32
C ILE A 441 27.23 -2.88 20.01
N ASP A 442 26.42 -3.89 19.69
CA ASP A 442 26.52 -5.21 20.31
C ASP A 442 27.88 -5.86 20.07
N GLN A 443 28.35 -5.81 18.82
CA GLN A 443 29.66 -6.35 18.48
C GLN A 443 30.80 -5.57 19.12
N TYR A 444 30.69 -4.25 19.21
CA TYR A 444 31.73 -3.45 19.86
C TYR A 444 31.81 -3.77 21.35
N VAL A 445 30.67 -3.86 22.02
CA VAL A 445 30.57 -4.22 23.43
C VAL A 445 31.17 -5.61 23.68
N ALA A 446 30.79 -6.60 22.88
CA ALA A 446 31.31 -7.97 22.98
C ALA A 446 32.82 -8.06 22.69
N ARG A 447 33.31 -7.44 21.60
CA ARG A 447 34.73 -7.53 21.21
C ARG A 447 35.68 -6.79 22.15
N ASN A 448 35.22 -5.73 22.79
CA ASN A 448 36.05 -4.92 23.69
C ASN A 448 35.76 -5.20 25.18
N ASN A 449 34.94 -6.22 25.50
CA ASN A 449 34.52 -6.56 26.86
C ASN A 449 34.03 -5.34 27.66
N VAL A 450 33.19 -4.52 27.05
CA VAL A 450 32.66 -3.31 27.71
C VAL A 450 31.57 -3.72 28.69
N GLU A 451 31.84 -3.61 29.99
CA GLU A 451 30.83 -3.83 31.02
C GLU A 451 29.78 -2.71 31.00
N MET A 452 28.50 -3.06 30.83
CA MET A 452 27.38 -2.13 30.93
C MET A 452 26.07 -2.82 31.27
N SER A 453 25.16 -2.08 31.93
CA SER A 453 23.81 -2.53 32.24
C SER A 453 22.94 -2.72 30.99
N ALA A 454 21.92 -3.57 31.08
CA ALA A 454 20.95 -3.76 29.99
C ALA A 454 20.20 -2.47 29.64
N GLN A 455 19.95 -1.60 30.63
CA GLN A 455 19.34 -0.29 30.43
C GLN A 455 20.26 0.65 29.65
N ALA A 456 21.55 0.75 30.02
CA ALA A 456 22.53 1.55 29.30
C ALA A 456 22.73 1.06 27.86
N LEU A 457 22.81 -0.26 27.65
CA LEU A 457 22.90 -0.85 26.32
C LEU A 457 21.68 -0.51 25.45
N GLY A 458 20.47 -0.62 26.03
CA GLY A 458 19.22 -0.22 25.38
C GLY A 458 19.21 1.27 24.99
N SER A 459 19.61 2.15 25.90
CA SER A 459 19.73 3.58 25.67
C SER A 459 20.76 3.93 24.60
N LEU A 460 21.94 3.30 24.62
CA LEU A 460 23.00 3.51 23.64
C LEU A 460 22.55 3.11 22.22
N LYS A 461 21.83 1.99 22.10
CA LYS A 461 21.23 1.57 20.82
C LYS A 461 20.14 2.55 20.35
N ALA A 462 19.29 3.02 21.26
CA ALA A 462 18.28 4.04 20.92
C ALA A 462 18.93 5.34 20.46
N MET A 463 19.98 5.80 21.17
CA MET A 463 20.77 6.97 20.82
C MET A 463 21.41 6.82 19.44
N GLN A 464 22.01 5.65 19.14
CA GLN A 464 22.52 5.34 17.81
C GLN A 464 21.42 5.47 16.74
N ARG A 465 20.26 4.82 16.93
CA ARG A 465 19.15 4.84 15.95
C ARG A 465 18.65 6.26 15.69
N LEU A 466 18.45 7.05 16.74
CA LEU A 466 17.96 8.42 16.62
C LEU A 466 19.03 9.37 16.05
N SER A 467 20.33 9.12 16.29
CA SER A 467 21.43 9.88 15.71
C SER A 467 21.53 9.78 14.19
N LEU A 468 20.90 8.76 13.59
CA LEU A 468 20.75 8.63 12.14
C LEU A 468 19.67 9.54 11.56
N LEU A 469 18.77 10.08 12.40
CA LEU A 469 17.70 11.03 12.04
C LEU A 469 18.16 12.48 12.19
N SER A 470 18.99 12.76 13.19
CA SER A 470 19.61 14.07 13.37
C SER A 470 20.98 13.92 13.99
N PRO A 471 22.00 14.65 13.48
CA PRO A 471 23.28 14.70 14.15
C PRO A 471 23.24 15.55 15.43
N HIS A 472 22.18 16.33 15.68
CA HIS A 472 22.10 17.24 16.82
C HIS A 472 21.60 16.51 18.07
N TYR A 473 22.40 16.55 19.14
CA TYR A 473 22.06 15.94 20.42
C TYR A 473 20.68 16.42 20.92
N ALA A 474 20.43 17.73 20.92
CA ALA A 474 19.15 18.29 21.37
C ALA A 474 17.93 17.73 20.60
N THR A 475 18.07 17.46 19.30
CA THR A 475 17.01 16.81 18.52
C THR A 475 16.80 15.37 18.93
N VAL A 476 17.89 14.61 19.14
CA VAL A 476 17.80 13.20 19.54
C VAL A 476 17.24 13.05 20.95
N GLU A 477 17.65 13.92 21.86
CA GLU A 477 17.12 14.04 23.22
C GLU A 477 15.61 14.33 23.19
N ALA A 478 15.16 15.35 22.43
CA ALA A 478 13.75 15.67 22.28
C ALA A 478 12.93 14.53 21.66
N LEU A 479 13.47 13.83 20.64
CA LEU A 479 12.82 12.66 20.05
C LEU A 479 12.63 11.53 21.08
N LYS A 480 13.67 11.25 21.86
CA LYS A 480 13.61 10.22 22.91
C LYS A 480 12.62 10.60 24.02
N GLY A 481 12.60 11.86 24.43
CA GLY A 481 11.67 12.40 25.43
C GLY A 481 10.21 12.35 24.99
N ALA A 482 9.94 12.53 23.69
CA ALA A 482 8.61 12.37 23.09
C ALA A 482 8.18 10.89 22.88
N GLY A 483 8.99 9.92 23.32
CA GLY A 483 8.69 8.49 23.24
C GLY A 483 9.19 7.77 21.98
N TYR A 484 9.86 8.48 21.06
CA TYR A 484 10.40 7.87 19.84
C TYR A 484 11.73 7.15 20.13
N HIS A 485 11.91 5.97 19.54
CA HIS A 485 13.11 5.14 19.73
C HIS A 485 13.72 4.62 18.43
N SER A 486 13.12 4.94 17.27
CA SER A 486 13.55 4.47 15.95
C SER A 486 12.99 5.36 14.82
N ALA A 487 13.55 5.22 13.61
CA ALA A 487 13.01 5.82 12.39
C ALA A 487 11.56 5.37 12.12
N GLN A 488 11.28 4.10 12.39
CA GLN A 488 9.96 3.48 12.23
C GLN A 488 8.91 4.18 13.10
N ALA A 489 9.20 4.37 14.40
CA ALA A 489 8.27 5.01 15.32
C ALA A 489 7.91 6.44 14.87
N VAL A 490 8.90 7.20 14.37
CA VAL A 490 8.70 8.56 13.83
C VAL A 490 7.92 8.54 12.51
N TYR A 491 8.16 7.56 11.64
CA TYR A 491 7.46 7.46 10.37
C TYR A 491 5.97 7.11 10.58
N PHE A 492 5.68 6.12 11.42
CA PHE A 492 4.31 5.63 11.67
C PHE A 492 3.44 6.57 12.52
N SER A 493 4.00 7.55 13.23
CA SER A 493 3.19 8.61 13.86
C SER A 493 2.54 9.56 12.85
N GLY A 494 2.93 9.50 11.58
CA GLY A 494 2.42 10.37 10.51
C GLY A 494 3.07 11.76 10.49
N ARG A 495 3.20 12.36 9.29
CA ARG A 495 3.93 13.63 9.08
C ARG A 495 3.33 14.80 9.86
N ALA A 496 2.03 15.06 9.69
CA ALA A 496 1.39 16.23 10.29
C ALA A 496 1.33 16.15 11.83
N PRO A 497 0.91 15.02 12.46
CA PRO A 497 0.93 14.89 13.91
C PRO A 497 2.34 15.01 14.50
N PHE A 498 3.33 14.39 13.84
CA PHE A 498 4.73 14.49 14.27
C PHE A 498 5.27 15.92 14.19
N VAL A 499 5.05 16.62 13.08
CA VAL A 499 5.52 18.01 12.91
C VAL A 499 4.85 18.92 13.94
N ALA A 500 3.55 18.74 14.19
CA ALA A 500 2.83 19.50 15.22
C ALA A 500 3.42 19.27 16.62
N GLN A 501 3.67 18.01 17.00
CA GLN A 501 4.25 17.66 18.30
C GLN A 501 5.69 18.16 18.46
N MET A 502 6.52 18.00 17.43
CA MET A 502 7.97 18.24 17.53
C MET A 502 8.39 19.68 17.24
N THR A 503 7.56 20.49 16.58
CA THR A 503 7.86 21.91 16.33
C THR A 503 8.20 22.69 17.61
N PRO A 504 7.40 22.66 18.69
CA PRO A 504 7.74 23.36 19.93
C PRO A 504 9.00 22.79 20.60
N LEU A 505 9.21 21.46 20.53
CA LEU A 505 10.35 20.78 21.16
C LEU A 505 11.67 21.00 20.43
N LEU A 506 11.65 21.21 19.11
CA LEU A 506 12.84 21.42 18.27
C LEU A 506 13.12 22.90 17.96
N GLY A 507 12.19 23.77 18.35
CA GLY A 507 12.25 25.23 18.17
C GLY A 507 11.94 25.71 16.76
N SER A 508 11.68 24.83 15.79
CA SER A 508 11.22 25.23 14.44
C SER A 508 10.57 24.08 13.66
N ALA A 509 9.56 24.42 12.84
CA ALA A 509 8.90 23.46 11.96
C ALA A 509 9.85 22.83 10.92
N PRO A 510 10.78 23.58 10.27
CA PRO A 510 11.73 22.98 9.33
C PRO A 510 12.63 21.91 9.96
N ARG A 511 12.98 22.03 11.26
CA ARG A 511 13.76 21.01 11.97
C ARG A 511 12.94 19.74 12.20
N ALA A 512 11.67 19.88 12.57
CA ALA A 512 10.75 18.75 12.70
C ALA A 512 10.51 18.06 11.35
N GLU A 513 10.27 18.83 10.28
CA GLU A 513 10.10 18.28 8.94
C GLU A 513 11.34 17.52 8.46
N ALA A 514 12.53 18.08 8.66
CA ALA A 514 13.78 17.43 8.29
C ALA A 514 14.01 16.11 9.07
N ALA A 515 13.64 16.06 10.35
CA ALA A 515 13.71 14.83 11.14
C ALA A 515 12.75 13.76 10.61
N TRP A 516 11.51 14.14 10.27
CA TRP A 516 10.53 13.21 9.71
C TRP A 516 10.94 12.68 8.33
N LEU A 517 11.41 13.54 7.42
CA LEU A 517 11.87 13.13 6.08
C LEU A 517 13.05 12.16 6.17
N ARG A 518 13.98 12.38 7.10
CA ARG A 518 15.08 11.43 7.34
C ARG A 518 14.58 10.11 7.93
N ALA A 519 13.57 10.15 8.80
CA ALA A 519 12.95 8.94 9.32
C ALA A 519 12.27 8.12 8.22
N GLN A 520 11.51 8.77 7.33
CA GLN A 520 10.93 8.14 6.14
C GLN A 520 12.01 7.48 5.27
N ALA A 521 13.05 8.22 4.91
CA ALA A 521 14.14 7.70 4.08
C ALA A 521 14.87 6.52 4.75
N ARG A 522 15.10 6.59 6.07
CA ARG A 522 15.75 5.52 6.84
C ARG A 522 14.89 4.29 6.99
N TYR A 523 13.60 4.45 7.28
CA TYR A 523 12.65 3.35 7.35
C TYR A 523 12.52 2.66 5.98
N ALA A 524 12.35 3.43 4.90
CA ALA A 524 12.29 2.89 3.53
C ALA A 524 13.58 2.16 3.14
N SER A 525 14.75 2.69 3.50
CA SER A 525 16.03 2.02 3.26
C SER A 525 16.15 0.70 4.03
N ALA A 526 15.71 0.67 5.29
CA ALA A 526 15.71 -0.54 6.10
C ALA A 526 14.73 -1.59 5.52
N LEU A 527 13.53 -1.17 5.12
CA LEU A 527 12.54 -2.03 4.50
C LEU A 527 13.01 -2.57 3.14
N SER A 528 13.66 -1.74 2.33
CA SER A 528 14.25 -2.15 1.04
C SER A 528 15.40 -3.14 1.24
N ALA A 529 16.27 -2.92 2.24
CA ALA A 529 17.31 -3.88 2.58
C ALA A 529 16.72 -5.20 3.08
N PHE A 530 15.71 -5.15 3.96
CA PHE A 530 14.98 -6.33 4.41
C PHE A 530 14.37 -7.09 3.23
N GLY A 531 13.63 -6.40 2.35
CA GLY A 531 13.05 -6.99 1.14
C GLY A 531 14.09 -7.62 0.23
N ARG A 532 15.20 -6.92 -0.05
CA ARG A 532 16.27 -7.40 -0.96
C ARG A 532 17.05 -8.60 -0.42
N TYR A 533 17.31 -8.66 0.88
CA TYR A 533 18.12 -9.73 1.47
C TYR A 533 17.29 -10.85 2.09
N ASN A 534 15.97 -10.66 2.24
CA ASN A 534 15.06 -11.71 2.69
C ASN A 534 14.65 -12.61 1.51
N LEU A 535 15.28 -13.78 1.46
CA LEU A 535 15.02 -14.80 0.45
C LEU A 535 13.55 -15.25 0.41
N ALA A 536 12.83 -15.20 1.55
CA ALA A 536 11.40 -15.52 1.60
C ALA A 536 10.53 -14.52 0.81
N LEU A 537 11.01 -13.29 0.58
CA LEU A 537 10.29 -12.25 -0.17
C LEU A 537 10.70 -12.16 -1.65
N ASN A 538 11.82 -12.76 -2.05
CA ASN A 538 12.36 -12.65 -3.42
C ASN A 538 12.06 -13.85 -4.33
N GLY A 539 11.41 -14.90 -3.82
CA GLY A 539 10.87 -15.98 -4.63
C GLY A 539 11.92 -16.91 -5.25
N THR A 540 11.55 -18.20 -5.31
CA THR A 540 12.23 -19.35 -5.93
C THR A 540 13.38 -19.03 -6.88
N THR A 541 14.62 -19.22 -6.43
CA THR A 541 15.74 -19.42 -7.37
C THR A 541 15.54 -20.75 -8.08
N VAL A 542 15.38 -20.75 -9.40
CA VAL A 542 15.52 -21.97 -10.21
C VAL A 542 16.91 -22.52 -9.93
N ALA A 543 17.04 -23.82 -9.62
CA ALA A 543 18.31 -24.43 -9.21
C ALA A 543 19.48 -24.18 -10.19
N LEU A 544 19.19 -23.85 -11.45
CA LEU A 544 20.16 -23.48 -12.48
C LEU A 544 20.72 -22.05 -12.37
N MET A 545 20.10 -21.15 -11.59
CA MET A 545 20.48 -19.73 -11.47
C MET A 545 20.66 -19.33 -10.00
N ALA A 546 21.38 -20.15 -9.22
CA ALA A 546 21.80 -19.74 -7.89
C ALA A 546 22.65 -18.46 -8.00
N SER A 547 22.19 -17.36 -7.42
CA SER A 547 23.03 -16.18 -7.21
C SER A 547 24.20 -16.58 -6.29
N PRO A 548 25.42 -16.07 -6.53
CA PRO A 548 26.58 -16.42 -5.72
C PRO A 548 26.29 -16.10 -4.25
N VAL A 549 26.22 -17.16 -3.44
CA VAL A 549 26.15 -17.06 -1.98
C VAL A 549 27.48 -16.45 -1.54
N PRO A 550 27.47 -15.28 -0.89
CA PRO A 550 28.70 -14.72 -0.34
C PRO A 550 29.34 -15.74 0.62
N PRO A 551 30.68 -15.86 0.66
CA PRO A 551 31.36 -16.71 1.63
C PRO A 551 30.84 -16.47 3.05
N ALA A 552 30.65 -17.51 3.86
CA ALA A 552 30.10 -17.40 5.22
C ALA A 552 30.79 -16.31 6.07
N ASP A 553 32.10 -16.12 5.88
CA ASP A 553 32.90 -15.09 6.55
C ASP A 553 32.49 -13.64 6.21
N SER A 554 31.90 -13.42 5.04
CA SER A 554 31.36 -12.11 4.64
C SER A 554 29.99 -11.79 5.25
N LEU A 555 29.31 -12.79 5.83
CA LEU A 555 28.00 -12.66 6.49
C LEU A 555 28.07 -12.84 8.02
N ALA A 556 29.12 -13.48 8.54
CA ALA A 556 29.33 -13.75 9.98
C ALA A 556 29.31 -12.51 10.90
N ASN A 557 29.30 -11.30 10.33
CA ASN A 557 29.31 -10.02 11.05
C ASN A 557 28.12 -9.11 10.73
N LEU A 558 27.14 -9.56 9.94
CA LEU A 558 25.85 -8.88 9.78
C LEU A 558 24.81 -9.62 10.63
N PRO A 559 23.85 -8.93 11.29
CA PRO A 559 22.70 -9.63 11.84
C PRO A 559 22.00 -10.33 10.68
N ASP A 560 22.10 -11.66 10.61
CA ASP A 560 21.38 -12.44 9.63
C ASP A 560 19.89 -12.45 9.99
N LEU A 561 19.05 -12.72 8.99
CA LEU A 561 17.60 -12.70 9.19
C LEU A 561 17.15 -13.78 10.18
N GLN A 562 17.94 -14.83 10.36
CA GLN A 562 17.65 -15.90 11.30
C GLN A 562 17.86 -15.44 12.76
N ALA A 563 18.87 -14.63 13.02
CA ALA A 563 19.10 -13.99 14.32
C ALA A 563 18.05 -12.91 14.64
N LEU A 564 17.49 -12.25 13.63
CA LEU A 564 16.47 -11.21 13.80
C LEU A 564 15.04 -11.74 13.91
N PHE A 565 14.72 -12.81 13.18
CA PHE A 565 13.34 -13.27 12.98
C PHE A 565 13.12 -14.77 13.29
N GLY A 566 14.15 -15.49 13.75
CA GLY A 566 14.07 -16.92 14.03
C GLY A 566 14.26 -17.77 12.76
N SER A 567 13.88 -19.05 12.83
CA SER A 567 14.06 -20.00 11.72
C SER A 567 13.47 -19.46 10.40
N LEU A 568 14.24 -19.57 9.33
CA LEU A 568 13.83 -19.20 7.97
C LEU A 568 13.42 -20.42 7.13
N ASP A 569 13.42 -21.62 7.73
CA ASP A 569 12.99 -22.85 7.08
C ASP A 569 11.46 -22.90 7.01
N TYR A 570 10.91 -22.44 5.88
CA TYR A 570 9.50 -22.59 5.52
C TYR A 570 9.40 -23.66 4.43
N CYS A 571 9.20 -24.92 4.79
CA CYS A 571 9.21 -26.02 3.80
C CYS A 571 7.97 -26.05 2.88
N GLU A 572 6.87 -25.41 3.23
CA GLU A 572 5.71 -25.17 2.36
C GLU A 572 4.78 -24.22 3.12
N CYS A 573 4.74 -22.95 2.73
CA CYS A 573 3.79 -22.01 3.34
C CYS A 573 2.51 -22.04 2.51
N SER A 574 1.44 -22.62 3.05
CA SER A 574 0.11 -22.54 2.45
C SER A 574 -0.34 -21.07 2.34
N GLU A 575 -1.15 -20.73 1.33
CA GLU A 575 -1.54 -19.33 1.05
C GLU A 575 -2.13 -18.62 2.28
N CYS A 576 -2.93 -19.32 3.09
CA CYS A 576 -3.48 -18.87 4.38
C CYS A 576 -2.43 -18.41 5.41
N ARG A 577 -1.18 -18.88 5.34
CA ARG A 577 -0.08 -18.51 6.25
C ARG A 577 0.87 -17.48 5.64
N SER A 578 0.58 -17.00 4.44
CA SER A 578 1.35 -15.96 3.76
C SER A 578 1.18 -14.60 4.44
N VAL A 579 2.20 -13.75 4.31
CA VAL A 579 2.10 -12.31 4.64
C VAL A 579 1.15 -11.56 3.71
N LEU A 580 0.73 -12.18 2.61
CA LEU A 580 -0.28 -11.68 1.66
C LEU A 580 -1.66 -12.35 1.84
N SER A 581 -1.83 -13.16 2.89
CA SER A 581 -3.09 -13.88 3.15
C SER A 581 -4.22 -12.95 3.60
N PRO A 582 -5.49 -13.39 3.50
CA PRO A 582 -6.62 -12.69 4.11
C PRO A 582 -6.44 -12.47 5.63
N ALA A 583 -5.83 -13.43 6.34
CA ALA A 583 -5.53 -13.30 7.75
C ALA A 583 -4.51 -12.16 8.02
N ALA A 584 -3.46 -12.05 7.21
CA ALA A 584 -2.50 -10.96 7.29
C ALA A 584 -3.15 -9.60 6.98
N TYR A 585 -4.04 -9.54 5.99
CA TYR A 585 -4.81 -8.35 5.68
C TYR A 585 -5.75 -7.94 6.83
N PHE A 586 -6.42 -8.90 7.47
CA PHE A 586 -7.26 -8.65 8.64
C PHE A 586 -6.45 -8.04 9.80
N VAL A 587 -5.25 -8.57 10.09
CA VAL A 587 -4.36 -8.01 11.12
C VAL A 587 -3.94 -6.57 10.76
N ASP A 588 -3.62 -6.30 9.49
CA ASP A 588 -3.28 -4.95 9.03
C ASP A 588 -4.47 -3.98 9.20
N LEU A 589 -5.69 -4.43 8.92
CA LEU A 589 -6.90 -3.66 9.19
C LEU A 589 -7.10 -3.37 10.69
N LEU A 590 -6.90 -4.35 11.57
CA LEU A 590 -6.97 -4.11 13.02
C LEU A 590 -5.92 -3.10 13.48
N GLN A 591 -4.70 -3.18 12.94
CA GLN A 591 -3.64 -2.22 13.22
C GLN A 591 -3.97 -0.81 12.69
N PHE A 592 -4.57 -0.71 11.50
CA PHE A 592 -5.06 0.54 10.93
C PHE A 592 -6.15 1.20 11.80
N LEU A 593 -7.07 0.41 12.35
CA LEU A 593 -8.11 0.87 13.27
C LEU A 593 -7.54 1.27 14.63
N LYS A 594 -6.54 0.53 15.13
CA LYS A 594 -5.83 0.85 16.38
C LYS A 594 -5.16 2.22 16.31
N GLN A 595 -4.50 2.53 15.20
CA GLN A 595 -3.85 3.83 14.96
C GLN A 595 -4.83 5.01 14.95
N ARG A 596 -6.14 4.75 14.80
CA ARG A 596 -7.22 5.75 14.80
C ARG A 596 -8.06 5.76 16.08
N ALA A 597 -7.70 4.95 17.08
CA ALA A 597 -8.43 4.82 18.34
C ALA A 597 -9.92 4.41 18.19
N VAL A 598 -10.24 3.61 17.15
CA VAL A 598 -11.61 3.10 16.92
C VAL A 598 -11.72 1.58 17.07
N LEU A 599 -10.61 0.89 17.32
CA LEU A 599 -10.57 -0.56 17.49
C LEU A 599 -11.42 -1.05 18.66
N ASP A 600 -11.41 -0.34 19.79
CA ASP A 600 -12.16 -0.74 20.99
C ASP A 600 -13.67 -0.67 20.77
N ALA A 601 -14.15 0.27 19.95
CA ALA A 601 -15.56 0.36 19.57
C ALA A 601 -15.99 -0.83 18.68
N LEU A 602 -15.10 -1.33 17.84
CA LEU A 602 -15.35 -2.55 17.06
C LEU A 602 -15.41 -3.76 17.98
N PHE A 603 -14.44 -3.95 18.88
CA PHE A 603 -14.42 -5.10 19.80
C PHE A 603 -15.57 -5.07 20.81
N SER A 604 -16.06 -3.90 21.20
CA SER A 604 -17.30 -3.78 22.00
C SER A 604 -18.53 -4.37 21.30
N ARG A 605 -18.60 -4.26 19.95
CA ARG A 605 -19.71 -4.80 19.15
C ARG A 605 -19.47 -6.21 18.63
N ARG A 606 -18.20 -6.57 18.41
CA ARG A 606 -17.73 -7.81 17.80
C ARG A 606 -16.54 -8.37 18.60
N PRO A 607 -16.79 -8.83 19.83
CA PRO A 607 -15.73 -9.36 20.70
C PRO A 607 -15.09 -10.63 20.11
N ASP A 608 -15.82 -11.35 19.26
CA ASP A 608 -15.36 -12.54 18.54
C ASP A 608 -14.14 -12.28 17.65
N LEU A 609 -14.06 -11.11 17.01
CA LEU A 609 -12.97 -10.74 16.10
C LEU A 609 -11.60 -10.64 16.80
N GLN A 610 -11.59 -10.38 18.11
CA GLN A 610 -10.35 -10.34 18.89
C GLN A 610 -9.75 -11.74 19.07
N PHE A 611 -10.59 -12.77 19.08
CA PHE A 611 -10.21 -14.14 19.42
C PHE A 611 -10.28 -15.09 18.22
N ILE A 612 -10.59 -14.60 17.01
CA ILE A 612 -10.57 -15.42 15.80
C ILE A 612 -9.16 -15.96 15.54
N ALA A 613 -9.05 -17.28 15.38
CA ALA A 613 -7.78 -17.89 15.06
C ALA A 613 -7.35 -17.54 13.64
N LEU A 614 -6.11 -17.11 13.47
CA LEU A 614 -5.52 -16.76 12.18
C LEU A 614 -4.92 -18.02 11.52
N GLY A 615 -5.76 -19.03 11.33
CA GLY A 615 -5.41 -20.32 10.74
C GLY A 615 -5.97 -20.52 9.33
N CYS A 616 -5.58 -21.62 8.70
CA CYS A 616 -6.04 -21.96 7.35
C CYS A 616 -7.52 -22.28 7.32
N ASP A 617 -8.04 -23.00 8.31
CA ASP A 617 -9.46 -23.36 8.32
C ASP A 617 -10.36 -22.12 8.37
N ASN A 618 -10.06 -21.14 9.25
CA ASN A 618 -10.79 -19.86 9.29
C ASN A 618 -10.58 -18.97 8.04
N THR A 619 -9.55 -19.25 7.24
CA THR A 619 -9.28 -18.51 6.00
C THR A 619 -10.01 -19.13 4.80
N ASP A 620 -10.05 -20.47 4.74
CA ASP A 620 -10.38 -21.22 3.53
C ASP A 620 -11.72 -21.98 3.63
N VAL A 621 -12.19 -22.33 4.84
CA VAL A 621 -13.46 -23.04 5.02
C VAL A 621 -14.61 -22.07 4.76
N THR A 622 -15.43 -22.40 3.77
CA THR A 622 -16.61 -21.60 3.43
C THR A 622 -17.78 -21.97 4.32
N LEU A 623 -18.40 -20.94 4.92
CA LEU A 623 -19.55 -21.06 5.81
C LEU A 623 -20.77 -20.34 5.21
N PRO A 624 -21.99 -20.87 5.41
CA PRO A 624 -23.19 -20.08 5.20
C PRO A 624 -23.16 -18.85 6.10
N TYR A 625 -23.31 -17.67 5.52
CA TYR A 625 -23.23 -16.41 6.28
C TYR A 625 -24.26 -16.33 7.43
N ILE A 626 -25.45 -16.91 7.23
CA ILE A 626 -26.51 -16.95 8.23
C ILE A 626 -26.11 -17.72 9.49
N ASP A 627 -25.24 -18.73 9.39
CA ASP A 627 -24.80 -19.50 10.55
C ASP A 627 -23.95 -18.62 11.46
N VAL A 628 -23.00 -17.87 10.90
CA VAL A 628 -22.19 -16.89 11.67
C VAL A 628 -23.07 -15.83 12.33
N VAL A 629 -24.13 -15.37 11.65
CA VAL A 629 -25.08 -14.43 12.26
C VAL A 629 -25.80 -15.06 13.44
N ASN A 630 -26.28 -16.30 13.31
CA ASN A 630 -26.94 -17.02 14.39
C ASN A 630 -25.99 -17.27 15.57
N GLU A 631 -24.74 -17.69 15.32
CA GLU A 631 -23.72 -17.89 16.36
C GLU A 631 -23.49 -16.63 17.21
N LEU A 632 -23.44 -15.45 16.56
CA LEU A 632 -23.29 -14.16 17.24
C LEU A 632 -24.56 -13.79 18.04
N LEU A 633 -25.75 -14.00 17.49
CA LEU A 633 -27.02 -13.71 18.16
C LEU A 633 -27.27 -14.66 19.35
N GLU A 634 -26.94 -15.94 19.19
CA GLU A 634 -26.97 -16.95 20.24
C GLU A 634 -26.05 -16.58 21.39
N SER A 635 -24.83 -16.12 21.08
CA SER A 635 -23.87 -15.61 22.07
C SER A 635 -24.37 -14.35 22.78
N ALA A 636 -25.15 -13.51 22.11
CA ALA A 636 -25.77 -12.33 22.72
C ALA A 636 -26.94 -12.71 23.68
N ILE A 637 -27.71 -13.75 23.35
CA ILE A 637 -28.83 -14.25 24.17
C ILE A 637 -28.31 -15.02 25.39
N ALA A 638 -27.31 -15.88 25.19
CA ALA A 638 -26.70 -16.70 26.22
C ALA A 638 -25.17 -16.65 26.07
N PRO A 639 -24.52 -15.62 26.64
CA PRO A 639 -23.07 -15.53 26.64
C PRO A 639 -22.43 -16.77 27.28
N PRO A 640 -21.33 -17.30 26.72
CA PRO A 640 -20.65 -18.46 27.28
C PRO A 640 -20.15 -18.15 28.70
N ALA A 641 -20.26 -19.13 29.61
CA ALA A 641 -19.91 -18.96 31.02
C ALA A 641 -18.41 -18.68 31.25
N ALA A 642 -17.54 -19.14 30.33
CA ALA A 642 -16.13 -18.81 30.30
C ALA A 642 -15.84 -17.86 29.12
N PRO A 643 -14.98 -16.85 29.28
CA PRO A 643 -14.54 -16.00 28.18
C PRO A 643 -13.93 -16.87 27.07
N VAL A 644 -14.45 -16.74 25.84
CA VAL A 644 -13.85 -17.40 24.69
C VAL A 644 -12.48 -16.77 24.45
N THR A 645 -11.45 -17.61 24.40
CA THR A 645 -10.05 -17.17 24.18
C THR A 645 -9.56 -17.48 22.77
N LEU A 646 -10.31 -18.31 22.01
CA LEU A 646 -10.01 -18.69 20.63
C LEU A 646 -11.30 -19.13 19.90
N PHE A 647 -11.53 -18.58 18.70
CA PHE A 647 -12.59 -18.98 17.78
C PHE A 647 -11.99 -19.67 16.55
N GLU A 648 -12.25 -20.97 16.40
CA GLU A 648 -11.79 -21.81 15.29
C GLU A 648 -12.97 -22.49 14.59
N THR A 649 -12.95 -22.42 13.26
CA THR A 649 -13.74 -23.26 12.37
C THR A 649 -12.95 -24.52 12.06
N ALA A 650 -13.56 -25.69 12.12
CA ALA A 650 -12.92 -26.98 11.83
C ALA A 650 -13.75 -27.83 10.87
N GLY A 651 -13.11 -28.72 10.11
CA GLY A 651 -13.79 -29.63 9.18
C GLY A 651 -14.00 -29.04 7.78
N ALA A 652 -14.71 -29.77 6.91
CA ALA A 652 -14.84 -29.40 5.50
C ALA A 652 -15.99 -28.41 5.26
N SER A 653 -15.87 -27.56 4.24
CA SER A 653 -16.96 -26.66 3.80
C SER A 653 -18.30 -27.38 3.55
N ALA A 654 -18.26 -28.62 3.04
CA ALA A 654 -19.47 -29.41 2.81
C ALA A 654 -20.14 -29.85 4.12
N GLU A 655 -19.35 -30.14 5.16
CA GLU A 655 -19.85 -30.46 6.50
C GLU A 655 -20.47 -29.23 7.15
N ARG A 656 -19.77 -28.08 7.10
CA ARG A 656 -20.27 -26.83 7.70
C ARG A 656 -21.50 -26.27 7.01
N ARG A 657 -21.66 -26.51 5.70
CA ARG A 657 -22.90 -26.20 4.99
C ARG A 657 -24.09 -27.04 5.48
N ALA A 658 -23.84 -28.27 5.92
CA ALA A 658 -24.89 -29.16 6.40
C ALA A 658 -25.22 -28.92 7.87
N LEU A 659 -24.21 -28.60 8.69
CA LEU A 659 -24.33 -28.42 10.14
C LEU A 659 -23.48 -27.24 10.62
N PRO A 660 -24.09 -26.21 11.25
CA PRO A 660 -23.31 -25.15 11.90
C PRO A 660 -22.45 -25.74 13.01
N GLN A 661 -21.26 -25.17 13.20
CA GLN A 661 -20.32 -25.69 14.19
C GLN A 661 -20.71 -25.30 15.61
N GLN A 662 -21.06 -24.03 15.81
CA GLN A 662 -21.42 -23.52 17.12
C GLN A 662 -22.93 -23.39 17.20
N VAL A 663 -23.55 -24.09 18.15
CA VAL A 663 -24.97 -23.99 18.46
C VAL A 663 -25.13 -23.89 19.98
N SER A 664 -25.68 -22.79 20.46
CA SER A 664 -25.92 -22.53 21.88
C SER A 664 -27.27 -23.09 22.32
N GLN A 665 -27.26 -24.30 22.88
CA GLN A 665 -28.48 -24.89 23.45
C GLN A 665 -29.11 -23.98 24.51
N ALA A 666 -28.30 -23.32 25.34
CA ALA A 666 -28.78 -22.40 26.36
C ALA A 666 -29.52 -21.17 25.79
N ALA A 667 -29.17 -20.72 24.58
CA ALA A 667 -29.93 -19.66 23.91
C ALA A 667 -31.32 -20.16 23.51
N TYR A 668 -31.40 -21.35 22.93
CA TYR A 668 -32.67 -21.95 22.51
C TYR A 668 -33.57 -22.35 23.68
N ASP A 669 -32.99 -22.77 24.81
CA ASP A 669 -33.75 -23.02 26.05
C ASP A 669 -34.47 -21.75 26.53
N LYS A 670 -33.85 -20.57 26.35
CA LYS A 670 -34.49 -19.27 26.65
C LYS A 670 -35.55 -18.90 25.62
N THR A 671 -35.28 -19.06 24.32
CA THR A 671 -36.26 -18.71 23.28
C THR A 671 -37.49 -19.62 23.30
N ALA A 672 -37.35 -20.86 23.78
CA ALA A 672 -38.44 -21.83 23.88
C ALA A 672 -39.49 -21.46 24.94
N VAL A 673 -39.16 -20.56 25.88
CA VAL A 673 -40.08 -20.12 26.94
C VAL A 673 -40.43 -18.63 26.89
N ALA A 674 -39.60 -17.81 26.25
CA ALA A 674 -39.84 -16.37 26.14
C ALA A 674 -41.11 -16.05 25.33
N VAL A 675 -41.88 -15.04 25.75
CA VAL A 675 -43.13 -14.60 25.11
C VAL A 675 -43.04 -13.23 24.43
N PHE A 676 -41.84 -12.66 24.33
CA PHE A 676 -41.59 -11.44 23.56
C PHE A 676 -40.23 -11.54 22.85
N PRO A 677 -40.13 -11.16 21.56
CA PRO A 677 -41.16 -10.56 20.69
C PRO A 677 -42.28 -11.54 20.27
N LEU A 678 -43.27 -11.08 19.49
CA LEU A 678 -44.42 -11.88 19.02
C LEU A 678 -44.06 -13.16 18.25
N THR A 679 -42.83 -13.28 17.77
CA THR A 679 -42.31 -14.48 17.10
C THR A 679 -41.85 -15.57 18.08
N LEU A 680 -41.76 -15.29 19.38
CA LEU A 680 -41.42 -16.24 20.45
C LEU A 680 -42.67 -16.64 21.23
N PRO A 681 -42.83 -17.89 21.69
CA PRO A 681 -41.74 -18.86 21.92
C PRO A 681 -41.28 -19.61 20.67
N PHE A 682 -39.97 -19.75 20.50
CA PHE A 682 -39.34 -20.51 19.43
C PHE A 682 -38.65 -21.77 19.98
N ASP A 683 -39.16 -22.94 19.61
CA ASP A 683 -38.59 -24.25 19.93
C ASP A 683 -37.84 -24.80 18.71
N LEU A 684 -36.51 -24.93 18.86
CA LEU A 684 -35.62 -25.42 17.81
C LEU A 684 -35.90 -26.90 17.45
N SER A 685 -36.21 -27.74 18.43
CA SER A 685 -36.46 -29.16 18.23
C SER A 685 -37.76 -29.38 17.47
N PHE A 686 -38.80 -28.64 17.83
CA PHE A 686 -40.09 -28.65 17.12
C PHE A 686 -39.91 -28.18 15.67
N SER A 687 -39.21 -27.06 15.47
CA SER A 687 -38.99 -26.46 14.15
C SER A 687 -38.16 -27.38 13.25
N ARG A 688 -37.08 -27.95 13.79
CA ARG A 688 -36.20 -28.91 13.09
C ARG A 688 -36.95 -30.17 12.70
N THR A 689 -37.72 -30.75 13.63
CA THR A 689 -38.54 -31.95 13.37
C THR A 689 -39.57 -31.68 12.29
N SER A 690 -40.29 -30.56 12.39
CA SER A 690 -41.31 -30.16 11.41
C SER A 690 -40.71 -29.94 10.02
N ALA A 691 -39.54 -29.30 9.93
CA ALA A 691 -38.83 -29.09 8.68
C ALA A 691 -38.36 -30.39 8.03
N PHE A 692 -37.79 -31.32 8.81
CA PHE A 692 -37.37 -32.63 8.29
C PHE A 692 -38.55 -33.47 7.79
N LEU A 693 -39.66 -33.51 8.54
CA LEU A 693 -40.87 -34.21 8.10
C LEU A 693 -41.42 -33.61 6.81
N LYS A 694 -41.47 -32.27 6.71
CA LYS A 694 -41.88 -31.56 5.50
C LYS A 694 -40.99 -31.91 4.30
N ALA A 695 -39.67 -31.97 4.49
CA ALA A 695 -38.73 -32.38 3.45
C ALA A 695 -38.92 -33.83 3.00
N MET A 696 -39.41 -34.71 3.88
CA MET A 696 -39.78 -36.10 3.55
C MET A 696 -41.19 -36.23 2.95
N GLY A 697 -41.91 -35.12 2.72
CA GLY A 697 -43.24 -35.13 2.12
C GLY A 697 -44.39 -35.45 3.09
N THR A 698 -44.17 -35.36 4.40
CA THR A 698 -45.20 -35.51 5.43
C THR A 698 -45.21 -34.33 6.40
N ARG A 699 -46.10 -34.35 7.40
CA ARG A 699 -46.21 -33.29 8.40
C ARG A 699 -46.24 -33.88 9.80
N LEU A 700 -45.82 -33.09 10.79
CA LEU A 700 -45.80 -33.52 12.19
C LEU A 700 -47.19 -33.95 12.68
N ASP A 701 -48.26 -33.23 12.33
CA ASP A 701 -49.62 -33.59 12.71
C ASP A 701 -50.07 -34.96 12.14
N GLN A 702 -49.64 -35.29 10.93
CA GLN A 702 -49.95 -36.56 10.27
C GLN A 702 -49.25 -37.73 10.95
N VAL A 703 -47.97 -37.57 11.29
CA VAL A 703 -47.20 -38.56 12.05
C VAL A 703 -47.80 -38.72 13.45
N MET A 704 -48.14 -37.62 14.11
CA MET A 704 -48.79 -37.66 15.42
C MET A 704 -50.12 -38.42 15.36
N ARG A 705 -50.93 -38.18 14.32
CA ARG A 705 -52.20 -38.88 14.08
C ARG A 705 -51.99 -40.38 13.83
N LEU A 706 -51.03 -40.74 13.00
CA LEU A 706 -50.70 -42.13 12.68
C LEU A 706 -50.24 -42.92 13.92
N CYS A 707 -49.40 -42.30 14.75
CA CYS A 707 -48.88 -42.90 15.98
C CYS A 707 -49.86 -42.85 17.16
N GLY A 708 -51.06 -42.28 17.00
CA GLY A 708 -52.01 -42.11 18.10
C GLY A 708 -51.52 -41.17 19.21
N SER A 709 -50.58 -40.27 18.90
CA SER A 709 -49.96 -39.35 19.87
C SER A 709 -50.59 -37.95 19.83
N GLY A 710 -50.51 -37.25 20.97
CA GLY A 710 -51.04 -35.89 21.15
C GLY A 710 -52.57 -35.82 21.22
N SER A 711 -53.09 -34.74 21.81
CA SER A 711 -54.52 -34.42 21.76
C SER A 711 -54.93 -33.95 20.34
N ALA A 712 -56.23 -33.90 20.05
CA ALA A 712 -56.72 -33.33 18.78
C ALA A 712 -56.24 -31.89 18.59
N ALA A 713 -56.26 -31.09 19.66
CA ALA A 713 -55.75 -29.72 19.65
C ALA A 713 -54.25 -29.63 19.43
N ALA A 714 -53.44 -30.53 20.02
CA ALA A 714 -51.99 -30.56 19.79
C ALA A 714 -51.66 -30.91 18.32
N ARG A 715 -52.43 -31.80 17.69
CA ARG A 715 -52.28 -32.10 16.27
C ARG A 715 -52.68 -30.92 15.39
N ALA A 716 -53.77 -30.24 15.72
CA ALA A 716 -54.20 -29.03 15.02
C ALA A 716 -53.15 -27.90 15.15
N ALA A 717 -52.61 -27.69 16.36
CA ALA A 717 -51.52 -26.76 16.60
C ALA A 717 -50.28 -27.11 15.76
N ALA A 718 -49.87 -28.39 15.74
CA ALA A 718 -48.75 -28.86 14.91
C ALA A 718 -49.00 -28.66 13.41
N GLN A 719 -50.24 -28.84 12.93
CA GLN A 719 -50.61 -28.55 11.55
C GLN A 719 -50.44 -27.07 11.20
N LEU A 720 -50.73 -26.18 12.15
CA LEU A 720 -50.57 -24.72 12.04
C LEU A 720 -49.13 -24.25 12.32
N GLY A 721 -48.18 -25.16 12.56
CA GLY A 721 -46.80 -24.80 12.89
C GLY A 721 -46.60 -24.24 14.31
N LEU A 722 -47.58 -24.41 15.20
CA LEU A 722 -47.54 -23.94 16.57
C LEU A 722 -46.88 -24.98 17.48
N ASN A 723 -45.76 -24.61 18.11
CA ASN A 723 -45.17 -25.43 19.17
C ASN A 723 -46.04 -25.39 20.45
N PRO A 724 -45.87 -26.33 21.39
CA PRO A 724 -46.71 -26.42 22.58
C PRO A 724 -46.74 -25.15 23.45
N ALA A 725 -45.61 -24.45 23.57
CA ALA A 725 -45.54 -23.21 24.35
C ALA A 725 -46.30 -22.07 23.66
N LEU A 726 -46.17 -21.93 22.34
CA LEU A 726 -46.92 -20.95 21.55
C LEU A 726 -48.42 -21.26 21.53
N GLN A 727 -48.81 -22.54 21.48
CA GLN A 727 -50.21 -22.96 21.67
C GLN A 727 -50.74 -22.51 23.03
N ALA A 728 -49.97 -22.67 24.11
CA ALA A 728 -50.38 -22.23 25.43
C ALA A 728 -50.59 -20.71 25.50
N VAL A 729 -49.75 -19.92 24.82
CA VAL A 729 -49.90 -18.47 24.68
C VAL A 729 -51.16 -18.10 23.89
N ILE A 730 -51.41 -18.74 22.75
CA ILE A 730 -52.61 -18.49 21.93
C ILE A 730 -53.89 -18.86 22.69
N ASN A 731 -53.85 -19.87 23.55
CA ASN A 731 -54.97 -20.23 24.41
C ASN A 731 -55.11 -19.33 25.65
N GLY A 732 -54.14 -18.45 25.94
CA GLY A 732 -54.11 -17.65 27.17
C GLY A 732 -53.89 -18.48 28.44
N THR A 733 -53.28 -19.66 28.32
CA THR A 733 -53.06 -20.63 29.41
C THR A 733 -51.61 -20.67 29.89
N ASP A 734 -50.71 -19.94 29.25
CA ASP A 734 -49.32 -19.83 29.66
C ASP A 734 -49.20 -19.02 30.97
N PRO A 735 -48.12 -19.22 31.76
CA PRO A 735 -48.02 -18.63 33.09
C PRO A 735 -47.59 -17.15 33.11
N HIS A 736 -47.33 -16.53 31.94
CA HIS A 736 -46.81 -15.16 31.88
C HIS A 736 -47.90 -14.12 32.16
N GLN A 737 -47.46 -13.00 32.71
CA GLN A 737 -48.31 -11.84 32.91
C GLN A 737 -48.55 -11.10 31.57
N PRO A 738 -49.69 -10.41 31.39
CA PRO A 738 -50.03 -9.78 30.11
C PRO A 738 -48.97 -8.81 29.56
N TRP A 739 -48.31 -8.04 30.45
CA TRP A 739 -47.30 -7.06 30.06
C TRP A 739 -45.99 -7.71 29.58
N GLU A 740 -45.68 -8.95 30.01
CA GLU A 740 -44.48 -9.69 29.59
C GLU A 740 -44.57 -10.09 28.11
N ARG A 741 -45.77 -10.38 27.61
CA ARG A 741 -46.03 -10.68 26.18
C ARG A 741 -45.81 -9.49 25.25
N TRP A 742 -45.73 -8.30 25.82
CA TRP A 742 -45.39 -7.05 25.14
C TRP A 742 -43.98 -6.56 25.49
N GLY A 743 -43.17 -7.37 26.17
CA GLY A 743 -41.76 -7.08 26.48
C GLY A 743 -41.56 -6.08 27.61
N PHE A 744 -42.55 -5.87 28.48
CA PHE A 744 -42.39 -5.06 29.69
C PHE A 744 -42.03 -5.97 30.87
N ASN A 745 -41.32 -5.42 31.86
CA ASN A 745 -40.88 -6.14 33.05
C ASN A 745 -41.74 -5.85 34.30
N ALA A 746 -42.71 -4.93 34.19
CA ALA A 746 -43.59 -4.54 35.28
C ALA A 746 -44.92 -4.01 34.73
N GLN A 747 -45.98 -4.11 35.55
CA GLN A 747 -47.29 -3.58 35.23
C GLN A 747 -47.33 -2.05 35.28
N ALA A 748 -46.87 -1.45 36.38
CA ALA A 748 -46.89 0.00 36.60
C ALA A 748 -45.52 0.63 36.31
N ASN A 749 -45.54 1.83 35.74
CA ASN A 749 -44.37 2.65 35.42
C ASN A 749 -43.22 1.85 34.77
N PRO A 750 -43.44 1.21 33.60
CA PRO A 750 -42.41 0.41 32.96
C PRO A 750 -41.16 1.26 32.69
N ALA A 751 -40.01 0.81 33.20
CA ALA A 751 -38.75 1.48 32.97
C ALA A 751 -38.33 1.40 31.49
N ASN A 752 -37.61 2.40 30.99
CA ASN A 752 -36.91 2.36 29.70
C ASN A 752 -37.83 2.11 28.49
N VAL A 753 -39.04 2.69 28.47
CA VAL A 753 -39.83 2.78 27.23
C VAL A 753 -39.22 3.87 26.38
N TYR A 754 -38.51 3.47 25.32
CA TYR A 754 -37.85 4.39 24.40
C TYR A 754 -38.77 4.79 23.26
N ASP A 755 -38.70 6.06 22.91
CA ASP A 755 -39.18 6.57 21.63
C ASP A 755 -38.40 5.89 20.48
N PRO A 756 -39.07 5.21 19.54
CA PRO A 756 -38.40 4.51 18.44
C PRO A 756 -37.58 5.41 17.51
N LYS A 757 -37.94 6.69 17.37
CA LYS A 757 -37.27 7.65 16.47
C LYS A 757 -36.10 8.32 17.16
N THR A 758 -36.29 8.79 18.39
CA THR A 758 -35.23 9.52 19.13
C THR A 758 -34.31 8.62 19.92
N ARG A 759 -34.72 7.36 20.18
CA ARG A 759 -34.03 6.40 21.06
C ARG A 759 -33.78 6.95 22.48
N GLN A 760 -34.60 7.90 22.92
CA GLN A 760 -34.59 8.45 24.27
C GLN A 760 -35.80 7.93 25.06
N PRO A 761 -35.72 7.86 26.41
CA PRO A 761 -36.87 7.50 27.21
C PRO A 761 -38.04 8.45 26.95
N LEU A 762 -39.27 7.92 26.87
CA LEU A 762 -40.47 8.74 26.74
C LEU A 762 -40.57 9.71 27.93
N SER A 763 -40.89 10.97 27.62
CA SER A 763 -41.09 12.03 28.60
C SER A 763 -42.43 12.72 28.36
N PRO A 764 -43.39 12.69 29.31
CA PRO A 764 -43.30 12.00 30.61
C PRO A 764 -43.30 10.46 30.46
N PRO A 765 -42.76 9.72 31.45
CA PRO A 765 -42.87 8.27 31.49
C PRO A 765 -44.34 7.81 31.52
N PRO A 766 -44.70 6.72 30.81
CA PRO A 766 -46.05 6.18 30.84
C PRO A 766 -46.39 5.61 32.22
N ALA A 767 -47.65 5.79 32.66
CA ALA A 767 -48.13 5.35 33.98
C ALA A 767 -48.14 3.82 34.14
N ASP A 768 -48.41 3.09 33.06
CA ASP A 768 -48.40 1.63 32.99
C ASP A 768 -48.10 1.17 31.55
N TRP A 769 -48.03 -0.14 31.35
CA TRP A 769 -47.77 -0.75 30.05
C TRP A 769 -48.88 -0.49 29.00
N ILE A 770 -50.12 -0.25 29.42
CA ILE A 770 -51.25 0.06 28.52
C ILE A 770 -51.10 1.49 28.01
N ALA A 771 -50.79 2.44 28.89
CA ALA A 771 -50.48 3.82 28.55
C ALA A 771 -49.21 3.94 27.68
N ALA A 772 -48.27 3.01 27.82
CA ALA A 772 -47.13 2.91 26.92
C ALA A 772 -47.57 2.46 25.51
N LEU A 773 -48.37 1.39 25.41
CA LEU A 773 -48.85 0.85 24.13
C LEU A 773 -49.95 1.69 23.47
N SER A 774 -50.61 2.61 24.18
CA SER A 774 -51.53 3.57 23.57
C SER A 774 -50.82 4.59 22.69
N LYS A 775 -49.49 4.71 22.80
CA LYS A 775 -48.67 5.47 21.84
C LYS A 775 -48.42 4.62 20.61
N VAL A 776 -48.89 5.10 19.45
CA VAL A 776 -48.80 4.37 18.17
C VAL A 776 -47.37 3.88 17.85
N PRO A 777 -46.30 4.69 17.97
CA PRO A 777 -44.94 4.22 17.65
C PRO A 777 -44.47 3.08 18.55
N VAL A 778 -44.88 3.09 19.83
CA VAL A 778 -44.52 2.05 20.80
C VAL A 778 -45.22 0.75 20.43
N LEU A 779 -46.52 0.78 20.13
CA LEU A 779 -47.26 -0.40 19.72
C LEU A 779 -46.72 -0.97 18.41
N LEU A 780 -46.49 -0.13 17.39
CA LEU A 780 -45.90 -0.56 16.11
C LEU A 780 -44.56 -1.26 16.31
N GLY A 781 -43.66 -0.67 17.11
CA GLY A 781 -42.34 -1.25 17.38
C GLY A 781 -42.39 -2.55 18.19
N ARG A 782 -43.27 -2.65 19.20
CA ARG A 782 -43.41 -3.84 20.06
C ARG A 782 -44.15 -4.98 19.35
N ALA A 783 -45.12 -4.66 18.50
CA ALA A 783 -45.86 -5.61 17.67
C ALA A 783 -45.13 -5.98 16.38
N ASN A 784 -44.10 -5.22 16.00
CA ASN A 784 -43.44 -5.28 14.69
C ASN A 784 -44.44 -5.13 13.53
N LEU A 785 -45.37 -4.17 13.65
CA LEU A 785 -46.34 -3.84 12.63
C LEU A 785 -45.95 -2.55 11.91
N ASN A 786 -46.32 -2.46 10.63
CA ASN A 786 -46.40 -1.16 9.95
C ASN A 786 -47.75 -0.47 10.26
N PHE A 787 -47.87 0.81 9.89
CA PHE A 787 -49.07 1.60 10.20
C PHE A 787 -50.33 1.05 9.51
N ALA A 788 -50.24 0.61 8.26
CA ALA A 788 -51.36 0.00 7.53
C ALA A 788 -51.87 -1.28 8.23
N GLN A 789 -50.96 -2.13 8.72
CA GLN A 789 -51.30 -3.31 9.50
C GLN A 789 -51.93 -2.97 10.85
N LEU A 790 -51.53 -1.87 11.48
CA LEU A 790 -52.21 -1.38 12.68
C LEU A 790 -53.64 -0.92 12.36
N CYS A 791 -53.84 -0.12 11.30
CA CYS A 791 -55.18 0.27 10.87
C CYS A 791 -56.03 -0.98 10.57
N GLN A 792 -55.47 -1.95 9.86
CA GLN A 792 -56.17 -3.21 9.60
C GLN A 792 -56.51 -3.99 10.89
N LEU A 793 -55.62 -4.01 11.88
CA LEU A 793 -55.87 -4.64 13.17
C LEU A 793 -57.00 -3.94 13.95
N LEU A 794 -57.15 -2.62 13.78
CA LEU A 794 -58.23 -1.87 14.41
C LEU A 794 -59.60 -2.18 13.79
N GLU A 795 -59.63 -2.60 12.52
CA GLU A 795 -60.84 -3.12 11.85
C GLU A 795 -61.23 -4.54 12.31
N VAL A 796 -60.34 -5.28 12.99
CA VAL A 796 -60.62 -6.64 13.48
C VAL A 796 -61.56 -6.57 14.68
N THR A 797 -62.81 -6.99 14.47
CA THR A 797 -63.90 -6.87 15.45
C THR A 797 -63.62 -7.73 16.68
N TRP A 798 -63.07 -8.94 16.51
CA TRP A 798 -62.72 -9.80 17.63
C TRP A 798 -61.66 -9.18 18.55
N VAL A 799 -60.71 -8.43 17.99
CA VAL A 799 -59.66 -7.77 18.77
C VAL A 799 -60.21 -6.55 19.48
N THR A 800 -60.84 -5.63 18.76
CA THR A 800 -61.23 -4.31 19.30
C THR A 800 -62.56 -4.31 20.04
N GLY A 801 -63.42 -5.29 19.79
CA GLY A 801 -64.82 -5.27 20.25
C GLY A 801 -65.59 -4.05 19.75
N GLY A 802 -65.12 -3.38 18.69
CA GLY A 802 -65.70 -2.15 18.14
C GLY A 802 -65.45 -0.87 18.96
N ASN A 803 -64.68 -0.93 20.05
CA ASN A 803 -64.53 0.19 21.00
C ASN A 803 -63.16 0.86 20.98
N VAL A 804 -62.24 0.41 20.13
CA VAL A 804 -60.88 0.94 20.04
C VAL A 804 -60.80 1.90 18.86
N THR A 805 -60.31 3.11 19.08
CA THR A 805 -60.24 4.13 18.03
C THR A 805 -58.86 4.76 17.94
N LEU A 806 -58.41 5.02 16.70
CA LEU A 806 -57.20 5.78 16.45
C LEU A 806 -57.51 7.28 16.58
N LYS A 807 -56.79 7.97 17.46
CA LYS A 807 -56.77 9.42 17.54
C LYS A 807 -55.60 9.99 16.75
N LEU A 808 -55.94 10.78 15.74
CA LEU A 808 -54.96 11.54 14.96
C LEU A 808 -54.30 12.62 15.82
N GLY A 809 -53.01 12.83 15.56
CA GLY A 809 -52.26 13.94 16.13
C GLY A 809 -52.46 15.23 15.36
N PHE A 810 -52.26 16.37 16.02
CA PHE A 810 -52.36 17.69 15.40
C PHE A 810 -51.11 18.52 15.68
N THR A 811 -50.66 19.28 14.69
CA THR A 811 -49.68 20.35 14.86
C THR A 811 -50.40 21.69 14.86
N VAL A 812 -49.96 22.63 15.70
CA VAL A 812 -50.53 23.99 15.73
C VAL A 812 -49.75 24.89 14.79
N GLN A 813 -50.45 25.48 13.82
CA GLN A 813 -49.93 26.56 12.98
C GLN A 813 -50.92 27.71 13.02
N ASP A 814 -50.47 28.91 13.41
CA ASP A 814 -51.31 30.12 13.52
C ASP A 814 -52.61 29.94 14.35
N ASN A 815 -52.52 29.25 15.50
CA ASN A 815 -53.66 28.87 16.35
C ASN A 815 -54.69 27.92 15.70
N ILE A 816 -54.36 27.27 14.58
CA ILE A 816 -55.18 26.25 13.93
C ILE A 816 -54.54 24.88 14.11
N ASN A 817 -55.35 23.90 14.53
CA ASN A 817 -54.94 22.50 14.60
C ASN A 817 -54.96 21.89 13.19
N ILE A 818 -53.79 21.58 12.66
CA ILE A 818 -53.63 20.88 11.38
C ILE A 818 -53.37 19.40 11.68
N SER A 819 -54.15 18.51 11.07
CA SER A 819 -53.96 17.07 11.21
C SER A 819 -52.57 16.66 10.72
N SER A 820 -51.82 15.96 11.55
CA SER A 820 -50.47 15.50 11.24
C SER A 820 -50.48 14.03 10.85
N CYS A 821 -49.66 13.69 9.86
CA CYS A 821 -49.35 12.30 9.51
C CYS A 821 -48.25 11.71 10.41
N ASP A 822 -47.72 12.49 11.38
CA ASP A 822 -46.70 12.00 12.30
C ASP A 822 -47.31 11.07 13.36
N THR A 823 -46.95 9.79 13.28
CA THR A 823 -47.39 8.76 14.23
C THR A 823 -47.01 9.06 15.67
N GLU A 824 -45.99 9.89 15.94
CA GLU A 824 -45.60 10.29 17.30
C GLU A 824 -46.68 11.10 18.01
N LEU A 825 -47.52 11.78 17.24
CA LEU A 825 -48.62 12.58 17.75
C LEU A 825 -49.92 11.76 17.87
N MET A 826 -49.93 10.52 17.38
CA MET A 826 -51.11 9.65 17.37
C MET A 826 -51.20 8.81 18.65
N THR A 827 -52.43 8.59 19.09
CA THR A 827 -52.74 7.75 20.25
C THR A 827 -53.91 6.82 19.97
N ILE A 828 -54.02 5.74 20.73
CA ILE A 828 -55.12 4.79 20.61
C ILE A 828 -55.97 4.87 21.88
N ASP A 829 -57.24 5.15 21.68
CA ASP A 829 -58.26 5.21 22.73
C ASP A 829 -58.98 3.85 22.85
N GLY A 830 -59.40 3.50 24.06
CA GLY A 830 -60.15 2.26 24.32
C GLY A 830 -59.28 1.01 24.48
N LEU A 831 -57.95 1.14 24.51
CA LEU A 831 -57.07 0.02 24.86
C LEU A 831 -57.20 -0.34 26.34
N ASP A 832 -57.38 -1.63 26.60
CA ASP A 832 -57.29 -2.23 27.92
C ASP A 832 -56.47 -3.53 27.86
N ALA A 833 -56.28 -4.17 29.02
CA ALA A 833 -55.51 -5.41 29.11
C ALA A 833 -56.12 -6.56 28.30
N ALA A 834 -57.45 -6.61 28.16
CA ALA A 834 -58.15 -7.67 27.45
C ALA A 834 -58.06 -7.49 25.93
N VAL A 835 -58.17 -6.26 25.43
CA VAL A 835 -57.91 -5.89 24.03
C VAL A 835 -56.48 -6.26 23.65
N LEU A 836 -55.51 -5.91 24.49
CA LEU A 836 -54.10 -6.19 24.24
C LEU A 836 -53.74 -7.68 24.36
N ASP A 837 -54.45 -8.45 25.19
CA ASP A 837 -54.37 -9.92 25.20
C ASP A 837 -54.88 -10.50 23.88
N ARG A 838 -56.08 -10.10 23.46
CA ARG A 838 -56.67 -10.54 22.17
C ARG A 838 -55.78 -10.15 21.00
N ALA A 839 -55.30 -8.92 20.93
CA ALA A 839 -54.37 -8.47 19.88
C ALA A 839 -53.11 -9.33 19.83
N ASN A 840 -52.48 -9.62 20.98
CA ASN A 840 -51.28 -10.45 21.05
C ASN A 840 -51.52 -11.86 20.50
N ARG A 841 -52.61 -12.51 20.94
CA ARG A 841 -52.98 -13.87 20.54
C ARG A 841 -53.39 -13.94 19.06
N PHE A 842 -54.15 -12.94 18.62
CA PHE A 842 -54.59 -12.79 17.23
C PHE A 842 -53.39 -12.64 16.29
N LEU A 843 -52.47 -11.70 16.57
CA LEU A 843 -51.31 -11.46 15.71
C LEU A 843 -50.40 -12.70 15.59
N ARG A 844 -50.30 -13.51 16.66
CA ARG A 844 -49.56 -14.77 16.65
C ARG A 844 -50.20 -15.82 15.76
N LEU A 845 -51.50 -16.03 15.91
CA LEU A 845 -52.24 -16.99 15.10
C LEU A 845 -52.35 -16.53 13.63
N TRP A 846 -52.51 -15.22 13.40
CA TRP A 846 -52.46 -14.60 12.08
C TRP A 846 -51.13 -14.90 11.37
N THR A 847 -50.00 -14.69 12.06
CA THR A 847 -48.67 -15.01 11.51
C THR A 847 -48.51 -16.51 11.21
N ALA A 848 -49.07 -17.39 12.06
CA ALA A 848 -48.97 -18.84 11.87
C ALA A 848 -49.89 -19.40 10.78
N THR A 849 -51.03 -18.77 10.54
CA THR A 849 -52.03 -19.20 9.53
C THR A 849 -51.81 -18.60 8.16
N GLU A 850 -51.05 -17.50 8.07
CA GLU A 850 -50.83 -16.70 6.86
C GLU A 850 -52.13 -16.20 6.19
N LEU A 851 -53.22 -16.15 6.96
CA LEU A 851 -54.51 -15.62 6.52
C LEU A 851 -54.47 -14.10 6.43
N GLN A 852 -55.43 -13.52 5.70
CA GLN A 852 -55.73 -12.10 5.87
C GLN A 852 -56.35 -11.87 7.25
N MET A 853 -56.14 -10.69 7.86
CA MET A 853 -56.65 -10.43 9.21
C MET A 853 -58.18 -10.59 9.28
N TRP A 854 -58.91 -10.11 8.27
CA TRP A 854 -60.36 -10.29 8.21
C TRP A 854 -60.81 -11.74 7.98
N GLU A 855 -60.01 -12.56 7.27
CA GLU A 855 -60.33 -13.99 7.10
C GLU A 855 -60.25 -14.73 8.45
N LEU A 856 -59.28 -14.37 9.30
CA LEU A 856 -59.17 -14.93 10.64
C LEU A 856 -60.28 -14.40 11.56
N ASP A 857 -60.66 -13.13 11.43
CA ASP A 857 -61.77 -12.52 12.17
C ASP A 857 -63.10 -13.22 11.85
N TRP A 858 -63.42 -13.38 10.56
CA TRP A 858 -64.61 -14.13 10.11
C TRP A 858 -64.59 -15.59 10.57
N ALA A 859 -63.42 -16.23 10.59
CA ALA A 859 -63.31 -17.60 11.09
C ALA A 859 -63.60 -17.68 12.60
N LEU A 860 -63.11 -16.71 13.38
CA LEU A 860 -63.41 -16.61 14.81
C LEU A 860 -64.90 -16.39 15.05
N GLU A 861 -65.53 -15.50 14.29
CA GLU A 861 -66.98 -15.26 14.34
C GLU A 861 -67.78 -16.55 14.05
N SER A 862 -67.40 -17.27 12.99
CA SER A 862 -68.02 -18.54 12.59
C SER A 862 -67.88 -19.64 13.66
N ALA A 863 -66.84 -19.58 14.49
CA ALA A 863 -66.52 -20.58 15.50
C ALA A 863 -66.94 -20.18 16.94
N ASN A 864 -67.96 -19.34 17.10
CA ASN A 864 -68.48 -18.85 18.39
C ASN A 864 -67.55 -17.88 19.16
N GLY A 865 -66.53 -17.31 18.51
CA GLY A 865 -65.77 -16.17 19.04
C GLY A 865 -64.73 -16.48 20.13
N ASN A 866 -64.42 -17.75 20.43
CA ASN A 866 -63.39 -18.12 21.41
C ASN A 866 -62.11 -18.61 20.71
N MET A 867 -60.96 -17.98 20.98
CA MET A 867 -59.66 -18.43 20.47
C MET A 867 -59.04 -19.48 21.40
N ASP A 868 -59.57 -20.70 21.37
CA ASP A 868 -59.15 -21.81 22.24
C ASP A 868 -58.75 -23.06 21.44
N ASN A 869 -58.56 -24.19 22.14
CA ASN A 869 -58.24 -25.48 21.53
C ASN A 869 -59.30 -25.95 20.52
N ALA A 870 -60.59 -25.65 20.72
CA ALA A 870 -61.64 -26.02 19.79
C ALA A 870 -61.53 -25.17 18.51
N PHE A 871 -61.22 -23.87 18.65
CA PHE A 871 -60.96 -23.02 17.50
C PHE A 871 -59.71 -23.43 16.72
N LEU A 872 -58.62 -23.82 17.39
CA LEU A 872 -57.43 -24.33 16.69
C LEU A 872 -57.75 -25.56 15.84
N ILE A 873 -58.59 -26.48 16.35
CA ILE A 873 -59.08 -27.63 15.58
C ILE A 873 -59.92 -27.15 14.39
N PHE A 874 -60.87 -26.24 14.64
CA PHE A 874 -61.74 -25.68 13.62
C PHE A 874 -60.94 -25.06 12.48
N ILE A 875 -60.01 -24.15 12.76
CA ILE A 875 -59.26 -23.44 11.71
C ILE A 875 -58.29 -24.37 10.98
N ALA A 876 -57.65 -25.33 11.67
CA ALA A 876 -56.79 -26.31 11.04
C ALA A 876 -57.55 -27.19 10.04
N ASP A 877 -58.73 -27.69 10.43
CA ASP A 877 -59.57 -28.49 9.54
C ASP A 877 -60.17 -27.65 8.41
N ALA A 878 -60.58 -26.40 8.67
CA ALA A 878 -61.07 -25.47 7.66
C ALA A 878 -60.02 -25.18 6.58
N LEU A 879 -58.76 -24.96 6.97
CA LEU A 879 -57.65 -24.75 6.04
C LEU A 879 -57.32 -26.01 5.23
N ALA A 880 -57.38 -27.20 5.84
CA ALA A 880 -57.23 -28.45 5.11
C ALA A 880 -58.34 -28.64 4.06
N LEU A 881 -59.58 -28.24 4.38
CA LEU A 881 -60.70 -28.26 3.44
C LEU A 881 -60.57 -27.17 2.37
N ARG A 882 -60.01 -26.01 2.69
CA ARG A 882 -59.66 -24.96 1.71
C ARG A 882 -58.74 -25.51 0.64
N GLU A 883 -57.69 -26.22 1.04
CA GLU A 883 -56.75 -26.86 0.10
C GLU A 883 -57.42 -27.96 -0.73
N ARG A 884 -58.26 -28.79 -0.10
CA ARG A 884 -58.91 -29.93 -0.76
C ARG A 884 -60.01 -29.52 -1.74
N LEU A 885 -60.86 -28.58 -1.34
CA LEU A 885 -62.03 -28.13 -2.11
C LEU A 885 -61.71 -26.94 -3.03
N ARG A 886 -60.56 -26.27 -2.82
CA ARG A 886 -60.12 -25.09 -3.59
C ARG A 886 -61.15 -23.96 -3.61
N LEU A 887 -61.89 -23.80 -2.51
CA LEU A 887 -62.86 -22.72 -2.31
C LEU A 887 -62.24 -21.60 -1.46
N PRO A 888 -62.64 -20.32 -1.66
CA PRO A 888 -62.25 -19.24 -0.75
C PRO A 888 -62.71 -19.54 0.68
N LEU A 889 -61.88 -19.19 1.68
CA LEU A 889 -62.19 -19.51 3.08
C LEU A 889 -63.55 -18.93 3.50
N GLN A 890 -63.85 -17.69 3.09
CA GLN A 890 -65.12 -17.04 3.44
C GLN A 890 -66.38 -17.77 2.90
N GLU A 891 -66.31 -18.56 1.81
CA GLU A 891 -67.46 -19.40 1.39
C GLU A 891 -67.48 -20.73 2.12
N LEU A 892 -66.31 -21.24 2.52
CA LEU A 892 -66.23 -22.45 3.33
C LEU A 892 -66.78 -22.23 4.72
N LEU A 893 -66.55 -21.06 5.33
CA LEU A 893 -67.14 -20.71 6.63
C LEU A 893 -68.68 -20.79 6.60
N SER A 894 -69.31 -20.45 5.47
CA SER A 894 -70.76 -20.61 5.24
C SER A 894 -71.25 -22.06 5.27
N PHE A 895 -70.36 -23.06 5.23
CA PHE A 895 -70.75 -24.46 5.39
C PHE A 895 -71.05 -24.81 6.84
N TRP A 896 -70.45 -24.08 7.78
CA TRP A 896 -70.44 -24.39 9.22
C TRP A 896 -71.09 -23.31 10.07
N GLY A 897 -71.33 -22.13 9.50
CA GLY A 897 -72.04 -21.04 10.15
C GLY A 897 -72.84 -20.19 9.15
N PRO A 898 -73.42 -19.07 9.63
CA PRO A 898 -74.06 -18.09 8.74
C PRO A 898 -73.05 -17.50 7.75
N MET A 899 -73.53 -17.05 6.59
CA MET A 899 -72.67 -16.31 5.66
C MET A 899 -72.35 -14.92 6.22
N SER A 900 -71.10 -14.46 6.05
CA SER A 900 -70.74 -13.09 6.44
C SER A 900 -71.49 -12.07 5.56
N THR A 901 -72.00 -11.03 6.21
CA THR A 901 -72.76 -9.93 5.60
C THR A 901 -72.11 -8.57 5.82
N HIS A 902 -70.94 -8.51 6.46
CA HIS A 902 -70.24 -7.25 6.71
C HIS A 902 -69.00 -7.17 5.81
N ASP A 903 -68.90 -6.07 5.07
CA ASP A 903 -67.72 -5.75 4.27
C ASP A 903 -66.59 -5.25 5.17
N VAL A 904 -65.35 -5.41 4.72
CA VAL A 904 -64.16 -4.93 5.43
C VAL A 904 -63.42 -3.90 4.60
N ASN A 905 -63.00 -2.80 5.21
CA ASN A 905 -62.07 -1.88 4.56
C ASN A 905 -60.64 -2.40 4.73
N SER A 906 -60.00 -2.77 3.60
CA SER A 906 -58.62 -3.22 3.59
C SER A 906 -57.68 -2.03 3.48
N HIS A 907 -56.83 -1.87 4.50
CA HIS A 907 -55.82 -0.81 4.59
C HIS A 907 -54.43 -1.26 4.11
N LEU A 908 -54.28 -2.52 3.68
CA LEU A 908 -52.98 -3.14 3.39
C LEU A 908 -52.42 -2.79 2.00
N GLY A 909 -53.20 -2.13 1.14
CA GLY A 909 -52.78 -1.67 -0.19
C GLY A 909 -52.38 -0.19 -0.24
N ASP A 910 -52.00 0.29 -1.44
CA ASP A 910 -51.69 1.72 -1.66
C ASP A 910 -52.92 2.63 -1.51
N VAL A 911 -54.11 2.05 -1.71
CA VAL A 911 -55.41 2.68 -1.51
C VAL A 911 -56.28 1.74 -0.70
N ASP A 912 -57.13 2.32 0.14
CA ASP A 912 -58.17 1.60 0.86
C ASP A 912 -59.10 0.90 -0.15
N THR A 913 -59.35 -0.39 0.08
CA THR A 913 -60.20 -1.20 -0.80
C THR A 913 -61.27 -1.92 0.00
N LEU A 914 -62.51 -1.87 -0.48
CA LEU A 914 -63.60 -2.61 0.13
C LEU A 914 -63.51 -4.10 -0.24
N VAL A 915 -63.32 -4.94 0.77
CA VAL A 915 -63.38 -6.39 0.65
C VAL A 915 -64.81 -6.83 0.94
N ALA A 916 -65.50 -7.26 -0.11
CA ALA A 916 -66.88 -7.68 -0.03
C ALA A 916 -67.07 -8.93 0.84
N SER A 917 -68.12 -8.90 1.66
CA SER A 917 -68.64 -10.01 2.46
C SER A 917 -68.99 -11.22 1.57
N THR A 918 -69.22 -12.40 2.15
CA THR A 918 -69.67 -13.56 1.36
C THR A 918 -71.01 -13.28 0.67
N TYR A 919 -71.92 -12.59 1.35
CA TYR A 919 -73.19 -12.18 0.76
C TYR A 919 -73.01 -11.23 -0.42
N ASP A 920 -72.28 -10.13 -0.23
CA ASP A 920 -72.14 -9.11 -1.28
C ASP A 920 -71.35 -9.63 -2.48
N ARG A 921 -70.32 -10.44 -2.23
CA ARG A 921 -69.52 -11.04 -3.31
C ARG A 921 -70.34 -12.00 -4.16
N VAL A 922 -71.20 -12.82 -3.56
CA VAL A 922 -71.94 -13.87 -4.27
C VAL A 922 -73.23 -13.33 -4.88
N PHE A 923 -73.99 -12.53 -4.14
CA PHE A 923 -75.36 -12.13 -4.53
C PHE A 923 -75.45 -10.68 -5.00
N ARG A 924 -74.51 -9.82 -4.61
CA ARG A 924 -74.51 -8.38 -4.94
C ARG A 924 -73.28 -7.93 -5.73
N SER A 925 -72.69 -8.86 -6.49
CA SER A 925 -71.64 -8.48 -7.44
C SER A 925 -72.19 -7.46 -8.45
N PRO A 926 -71.37 -6.53 -8.97
CA PRO A 926 -71.82 -5.52 -9.93
C PRO A 926 -72.55 -6.11 -11.15
N THR A 927 -72.12 -7.31 -11.59
CA THR A 927 -72.76 -8.04 -12.70
C THR A 927 -74.16 -8.54 -12.34
N LEU A 928 -74.39 -9.01 -11.11
CA LEU A 928 -75.71 -9.45 -10.67
C LEU A 928 -76.64 -8.26 -10.42
N LEU A 929 -76.14 -7.20 -9.77
CA LEU A 929 -76.93 -6.00 -9.51
C LEU A 929 -77.42 -5.30 -10.78
N ALA A 930 -76.72 -5.45 -11.91
CA ALA A 930 -77.16 -4.91 -13.19
C ALA A 930 -78.53 -5.44 -13.66
N SER A 931 -78.96 -6.61 -13.20
CA SER A 931 -80.24 -7.22 -13.58
C SER A 931 -81.13 -7.60 -12.40
N TRP A 932 -80.56 -7.70 -11.19
CA TRP A 932 -81.25 -8.27 -10.02
C TRP A 932 -81.12 -7.39 -8.76
N SER A 933 -80.88 -6.08 -8.89
CA SER A 933 -80.74 -5.15 -7.76
C SER A 933 -81.99 -5.07 -6.86
N GLU A 934 -83.17 -5.34 -7.40
CA GLU A 934 -84.43 -5.38 -6.63
C GLU A 934 -84.61 -6.69 -5.86
N VAL A 935 -83.90 -7.75 -6.25
CA VAL A 935 -83.94 -9.07 -5.60
C VAL A 935 -82.86 -9.16 -4.53
N PHE A 936 -81.60 -8.83 -4.87
CA PHE A 936 -80.47 -8.87 -3.95
C PHE A 936 -80.19 -7.48 -3.36
N VAL A 937 -81.00 -7.10 -2.37
CA VAL A 937 -80.88 -5.86 -1.58
C VAL A 937 -79.86 -6.01 -0.45
N ASP A 938 -79.58 -4.96 0.34
CA ASP A 938 -78.73 -5.08 1.53
C ASP A 938 -79.22 -6.22 2.45
N ALA A 939 -78.29 -6.97 3.06
CA ALA A 939 -78.60 -8.18 3.81
C ALA A 939 -79.68 -7.99 4.90
N GLY A 940 -79.67 -6.84 5.58
CA GLY A 940 -80.66 -6.48 6.62
C GLY A 940 -82.05 -6.13 6.09
N ALA A 941 -82.23 -5.97 4.77
CA ALA A 941 -83.47 -5.57 4.11
C ALA A 941 -84.10 -6.67 3.25
N LEU A 942 -83.59 -7.91 3.31
CA LEU A 942 -84.10 -9.03 2.53
C LEU A 942 -85.60 -9.30 2.81
N PRO A 943 -86.45 -9.43 1.78
CA PRO A 943 -87.91 -9.37 1.91
C PRO A 943 -88.58 -10.65 2.45
N GLN A 944 -87.82 -11.70 2.81
CA GLN A 944 -88.32 -12.95 3.38
C GLN A 944 -89.48 -13.57 2.56
N GLY A 945 -89.30 -13.59 1.23
CA GLY A 945 -90.31 -14.04 0.25
C GLY A 945 -89.86 -15.25 -0.58
N PRO A 946 -90.65 -15.70 -1.58
CA PRO A 946 -90.25 -16.80 -2.45
C PRO A 946 -89.01 -16.42 -3.26
N ILE A 947 -88.14 -17.41 -3.50
CA ILE A 947 -86.93 -17.23 -4.30
C ILE A 947 -87.27 -17.03 -5.78
N ASP A 948 -86.65 -16.03 -6.40
CA ASP A 948 -86.60 -15.92 -7.87
C ASP A 948 -85.58 -16.93 -8.43
N SER A 949 -86.09 -17.97 -9.10
CA SER A 949 -85.26 -19.05 -9.65
C SER A 949 -84.27 -18.56 -10.72
N ASN A 950 -84.60 -17.51 -11.48
CA ASN A 950 -83.69 -16.97 -12.49
C ASN A 950 -82.56 -16.17 -11.83
N ALA A 951 -82.86 -15.41 -10.78
CA ALA A 951 -81.86 -14.70 -10.00
C ALA A 951 -80.87 -15.67 -9.33
N ILE A 952 -81.36 -16.77 -8.73
CA ILE A 952 -80.48 -17.79 -8.13
C ILE A 952 -79.70 -18.57 -9.18
N LYS A 953 -80.29 -18.88 -10.33
CA LYS A 953 -79.56 -19.50 -11.44
C LYS A 953 -78.40 -18.61 -11.89
N ALA A 954 -78.60 -17.30 -11.96
CA ALA A 954 -77.55 -16.35 -12.30
C ALA A 954 -76.45 -16.28 -11.21
N ALA A 955 -76.82 -16.32 -9.92
CA ALA A 955 -75.87 -16.20 -8.81
C ALA A 955 -75.08 -17.49 -8.50
N LEU A 956 -75.74 -18.65 -8.56
CA LEU A 956 -75.20 -19.93 -8.07
C LEU A 956 -75.10 -21.01 -9.15
N GLY A 957 -75.68 -20.81 -10.34
CA GLY A 957 -75.70 -21.81 -11.42
C GLY A 957 -76.68 -22.97 -11.20
N LEU A 958 -77.60 -22.86 -10.23
CA LEU A 958 -78.58 -23.90 -9.92
C LEU A 958 -79.80 -23.83 -10.84
N SER A 959 -80.31 -24.98 -11.29
CA SER A 959 -81.57 -25.09 -12.02
C SER A 959 -82.78 -25.13 -11.08
N THR A 960 -83.98 -24.91 -11.60
CA THR A 960 -85.23 -25.02 -10.81
C THR A 960 -85.39 -26.41 -10.17
N ASP A 961 -84.95 -27.46 -10.87
CA ASP A 961 -84.97 -28.83 -10.36
C ASP A 961 -83.95 -29.02 -9.21
N ASP A 962 -82.79 -28.37 -9.30
CA ASP A 962 -81.79 -28.39 -8.22
C ASP A 962 -82.32 -27.68 -6.96
N LEU A 963 -83.04 -26.56 -7.12
CA LEU A 963 -83.67 -25.85 -6.00
C LEU A 963 -84.71 -26.74 -5.32
N ALA A 964 -85.58 -27.39 -6.10
CA ALA A 964 -86.58 -28.32 -5.57
C ALA A 964 -85.92 -29.52 -4.86
N ALA A 965 -84.84 -30.07 -5.42
CA ALA A 965 -84.11 -31.18 -4.83
C ALA A 965 -83.43 -30.80 -3.51
N ILE A 966 -82.79 -29.62 -3.44
CA ILE A 966 -82.15 -29.13 -2.21
C ILE A 966 -83.20 -28.86 -1.13
N GLY A 967 -84.31 -28.21 -1.47
CA GLY A 967 -85.40 -27.94 -0.52
C GLY A 967 -86.00 -29.22 0.04
N ALA A 968 -86.28 -30.21 -0.83
CA ALA A 968 -86.81 -31.50 -0.42
C ALA A 968 -85.82 -32.30 0.46
N ALA A 969 -84.52 -32.28 0.14
CA ALA A 969 -83.51 -33.02 0.90
C ALA A 969 -83.19 -32.39 2.25
N THR A 970 -83.25 -31.06 2.36
CA THR A 970 -82.96 -30.35 3.61
C THR A 970 -84.17 -30.21 4.52
N GLY A 971 -85.39 -30.31 3.98
CA GLY A 971 -86.63 -30.06 4.72
C GLY A 971 -86.83 -28.59 5.11
N VAL A 972 -86.01 -27.69 4.57
CA VAL A 972 -86.06 -26.25 4.83
C VAL A 972 -86.83 -25.57 3.71
N THR A 973 -87.74 -24.65 4.06
CA THR A 973 -88.39 -23.77 3.09
C THR A 973 -87.34 -22.81 2.52
N LEU A 974 -87.05 -22.94 1.23
CA LEU A 974 -86.10 -22.07 0.54
C LEU A 974 -86.78 -20.74 0.21
N ASP A 975 -86.49 -19.72 1.01
CA ASP A 975 -86.94 -18.34 0.86
C ASP A 975 -85.77 -17.39 0.57
N LEU A 976 -86.09 -16.17 0.15
CA LEU A 976 -85.14 -15.08 -0.07
C LEU A 976 -84.77 -14.47 1.29
N SER A 977 -84.13 -15.29 2.11
CA SER A 977 -83.57 -15.00 3.43
C SER A 977 -82.08 -15.37 3.47
N LEU A 978 -81.34 -14.87 4.47
CA LEU A 978 -79.94 -15.26 4.63
C LEU A 978 -79.77 -16.77 4.83
N ASP A 979 -80.66 -17.41 5.60
CA ASP A 979 -80.60 -18.84 5.85
C ASP A 979 -80.91 -19.65 4.59
N GLY A 980 -81.96 -19.28 3.86
CA GLY A 980 -82.32 -19.90 2.59
C GLY A 980 -81.22 -19.79 1.54
N LEU A 981 -80.65 -18.59 1.39
CA LEU A 981 -79.52 -18.34 0.50
C LEU A 981 -78.25 -19.09 0.93
N ASN A 982 -78.00 -19.23 2.24
CA ASN A 982 -76.85 -19.96 2.76
C ASN A 982 -76.96 -21.47 2.47
N VAL A 983 -78.15 -22.03 2.65
CA VAL A 983 -78.44 -23.43 2.28
C VAL A 983 -78.15 -23.67 0.81
N LEU A 984 -78.58 -22.75 -0.08
CA LEU A 984 -78.33 -22.88 -1.51
C LEU A 984 -76.84 -22.74 -1.86
N LEU A 985 -76.16 -21.75 -1.30
CA LEU A 985 -74.74 -21.50 -1.52
C LEU A 985 -73.89 -22.73 -1.19
N ARG A 986 -74.05 -23.30 0.01
CA ARG A 986 -73.20 -24.41 0.47
C ARG A 986 -73.37 -25.67 -0.38
N HIS A 987 -74.59 -25.99 -0.83
CA HIS A 987 -74.84 -27.13 -1.72
C HIS A 987 -74.30 -26.88 -3.13
N ALA A 988 -74.52 -25.68 -3.69
CA ALA A 988 -73.99 -25.32 -5.01
C ALA A 988 -72.45 -25.40 -5.04
N ARG A 989 -71.79 -24.85 -4.01
CA ARG A 989 -70.32 -24.81 -3.93
C ARG A 989 -69.72 -26.17 -3.66
N LEU A 990 -70.30 -26.98 -2.78
CA LEU A 990 -69.81 -28.34 -2.55
C LEU A 990 -69.98 -29.22 -3.80
N ALA A 991 -71.14 -29.14 -4.48
CA ALA A 991 -71.39 -29.89 -5.71
C ALA A 991 -70.39 -29.51 -6.80
N SER A 992 -70.22 -28.21 -7.04
CA SER A 992 -69.27 -27.67 -8.01
C SER A 992 -67.82 -28.07 -7.71
N SER A 993 -67.39 -27.90 -6.46
CA SER A 993 -66.02 -28.26 -6.02
C SER A 993 -65.70 -29.74 -6.20
N LEU A 994 -66.70 -30.62 -5.97
CA LEU A 994 -66.56 -32.06 -6.17
C LEU A 994 -66.83 -32.52 -7.60
N SER A 995 -67.19 -31.60 -8.51
CA SER A 995 -67.61 -31.92 -9.88
C SER A 995 -68.78 -32.91 -9.93
N LEU A 996 -69.74 -32.76 -9.02
CA LEU A 996 -70.95 -33.58 -8.93
C LEU A 996 -72.18 -32.78 -9.36
N THR A 997 -73.20 -33.48 -9.87
CA THR A 997 -74.55 -32.90 -9.99
C THR A 997 -75.16 -32.75 -8.61
N VAL A 998 -76.09 -31.81 -8.42
CA VAL A 998 -76.78 -31.64 -7.12
C VAL A 998 -77.51 -32.91 -6.69
N PRO A 999 -78.25 -33.63 -7.57
CA PRO A 999 -78.83 -34.92 -7.21
C PRO A 999 -77.80 -35.97 -6.76
N ASP A 1000 -76.64 -36.06 -7.43
CA ASP A 1000 -75.59 -37.00 -7.04
C ASP A 1000 -74.95 -36.61 -5.70
N LEU A 1001 -74.73 -35.32 -5.44
CA LEU A 1001 -74.24 -34.84 -4.14
C LEU A 1001 -75.22 -35.23 -3.02
N LEU A 1002 -76.51 -34.93 -3.19
CA LEU A 1002 -77.54 -35.25 -2.20
C LEU A 1002 -77.63 -36.76 -1.95
N GLN A 1003 -77.45 -37.57 -2.98
CA GLN A 1003 -77.39 -39.02 -2.86
C GLN A 1003 -76.13 -39.48 -2.11
N TRP A 1004 -74.96 -38.90 -2.40
CA TRP A 1004 -73.73 -39.16 -1.63
C TRP A 1004 -73.88 -38.80 -0.15
N MET A 1005 -74.48 -37.66 0.16
CA MET A 1005 -74.76 -37.23 1.54
C MET A 1005 -75.65 -38.26 2.24
N THR A 1006 -76.78 -38.61 1.60
CA THR A 1006 -77.75 -39.58 2.08
C THR A 1006 -77.14 -40.97 2.33
N LEU A 1007 -76.19 -41.38 1.48
CA LEU A 1007 -75.50 -42.66 1.59
C LEU A 1007 -74.44 -42.64 2.71
N CYS A 1008 -73.65 -41.57 2.80
CA CYS A 1008 -72.62 -41.42 3.84
C CYS A 1008 -73.23 -41.30 5.25
N ASP A 1009 -74.41 -40.69 5.36
CA ASP A 1009 -75.16 -40.56 6.62
C ASP A 1009 -75.78 -41.87 7.10
N ALA A 1010 -76.11 -42.78 6.18
CA ALA A 1010 -76.74 -44.06 6.48
C ALA A 1010 -75.75 -45.18 6.87
N LEU A 1011 -74.44 -44.91 6.85
CA LEU A 1011 -73.43 -45.91 7.20
C LEU A 1011 -73.48 -46.27 8.70
N PRO A 1012 -73.17 -47.53 9.09
CA PRO A 1012 -73.29 -48.00 10.48
C PRO A 1012 -72.42 -47.25 11.50
N SER A 1013 -71.39 -46.53 11.07
CA SER A 1013 -70.45 -45.79 11.91
C SER A 1013 -70.97 -44.41 12.37
N GLY A 1014 -72.29 -44.20 12.40
CA GLY A 1014 -72.96 -42.95 12.78
C GLY A 1014 -73.11 -41.95 11.62
N SER A 1015 -73.94 -40.91 11.76
CA SER A 1015 -74.14 -39.89 10.71
C SER A 1015 -72.88 -39.07 10.46
N ALA A 1016 -72.70 -38.59 9.22
CA ALA A 1016 -71.59 -37.76 8.82
C ALA A 1016 -72.11 -36.63 7.90
N PRO A 1017 -72.91 -35.71 8.45
CA PRO A 1017 -73.56 -34.69 7.65
C PRO A 1017 -72.51 -33.83 6.97
N ALA A 1018 -72.62 -33.60 5.67
CA ALA A 1018 -71.66 -32.75 4.95
C ALA A 1018 -71.60 -31.32 5.51
N PHE A 1019 -72.71 -30.84 6.11
CA PHE A 1019 -72.87 -29.52 6.72
C PHE A 1019 -73.31 -29.64 8.19
N GLY A 1020 -72.43 -30.15 9.06
CA GLY A 1020 -72.74 -30.45 10.48
C GLY A 1020 -72.34 -29.37 11.50
N GLY A 1021 -72.10 -28.13 11.07
CA GLY A 1021 -71.70 -27.03 11.96
C GLY A 1021 -70.21 -26.98 12.30
N THR A 1022 -69.41 -27.97 11.89
CA THR A 1022 -67.94 -27.90 12.00
C THR A 1022 -67.24 -28.45 10.74
N PRO A 1023 -66.01 -28.00 10.45
CA PRO A 1023 -65.15 -28.55 9.39
C PRO A 1023 -64.96 -30.07 9.48
N ALA A 1024 -64.88 -30.61 10.69
CA ALA A 1024 -64.70 -32.04 10.92
C ALA A 1024 -65.82 -32.88 10.29
N ASN A 1025 -67.06 -32.37 10.25
CA ASN A 1025 -68.19 -33.04 9.63
C ASN A 1025 -68.01 -33.16 8.10
N THR A 1026 -67.63 -32.07 7.44
CA THR A 1026 -67.35 -32.06 6.01
C THR A 1026 -66.14 -32.95 5.68
N ALA A 1027 -65.09 -32.91 6.49
CA ALA A 1027 -63.91 -33.76 6.31
C ALA A 1027 -64.26 -35.25 6.40
N GLU A 1028 -65.09 -35.63 7.37
CA GLU A 1028 -65.55 -37.03 7.55
C GLU A 1028 -66.47 -37.47 6.40
N PHE A 1029 -67.39 -36.61 5.95
CA PHE A 1029 -68.19 -36.86 4.75
C PHE A 1029 -67.30 -37.16 3.54
N LEU A 1030 -66.32 -36.30 3.27
CA LEU A 1030 -65.41 -36.46 2.13
C LEU A 1030 -64.49 -37.69 2.27
N ARG A 1031 -64.16 -38.11 3.49
CA ARG A 1031 -63.40 -39.35 3.75
C ARG A 1031 -64.23 -40.58 3.41
N ARG A 1032 -65.49 -40.62 3.88
CA ARG A 1032 -66.43 -41.73 3.60
C ARG A 1032 -66.77 -41.81 2.12
N MET A 1033 -67.04 -40.67 1.47
CA MET A 1033 -67.27 -40.61 0.04
C MET A 1033 -66.06 -41.17 -0.74
N ALA A 1034 -64.84 -40.73 -0.42
CA ALA A 1034 -63.63 -41.22 -1.09
C ALA A 1034 -63.41 -42.73 -0.87
N LEU A 1035 -63.68 -43.24 0.33
CA LEU A 1035 -63.61 -44.68 0.64
C LEU A 1035 -64.57 -45.49 -0.25
N LEU A 1036 -65.80 -45.00 -0.40
CA LEU A 1036 -66.83 -45.67 -1.20
C LEU A 1036 -66.54 -45.54 -2.70
N GLN A 1037 -66.07 -44.40 -3.15
CA GLN A 1037 -65.60 -44.21 -4.53
C GLN A 1037 -64.46 -45.18 -4.89
N ALA A 1038 -63.57 -45.46 -3.94
CA ALA A 1038 -62.47 -46.41 -4.14
C ALA A 1038 -62.93 -47.87 -4.39
N THR A 1039 -64.20 -48.21 -4.12
CA THR A 1039 -64.76 -49.54 -4.45
C THR A 1039 -64.99 -49.75 -5.95
N GLY A 1040 -65.05 -48.66 -6.74
CA GLY A 1040 -65.32 -48.71 -8.19
C GLY A 1040 -66.77 -48.99 -8.57
N VAL A 1041 -67.69 -49.15 -7.59
CA VAL A 1041 -69.12 -49.36 -7.84
C VAL A 1041 -69.81 -48.01 -8.12
N ASN A 1042 -70.70 -47.97 -9.12
CA ASN A 1042 -71.40 -46.74 -9.49
C ASN A 1042 -72.39 -46.30 -8.39
N LEU A 1043 -72.64 -45.00 -8.26
CA LEU A 1043 -73.43 -44.41 -7.16
C LEU A 1043 -74.85 -44.99 -7.03
N PRO A 1044 -75.66 -45.15 -8.11
CA PRO A 1044 -76.98 -45.77 -7.98
C PRO A 1044 -76.92 -47.23 -7.52
N ASP A 1045 -75.88 -47.97 -7.92
CA ASP A 1045 -75.67 -49.35 -7.51
C ASP A 1045 -75.24 -49.43 -6.04
N LEU A 1046 -74.38 -48.51 -5.58
CA LEU A 1046 -74.02 -48.39 -4.17
C LEU A 1046 -75.23 -48.07 -3.28
N ASP A 1047 -76.07 -47.13 -3.69
CA ASP A 1047 -77.30 -46.78 -2.95
C ASP A 1047 -78.31 -47.95 -2.94
N TYR A 1048 -78.40 -48.71 -4.04
CA TYR A 1048 -79.22 -49.93 -4.06
C TYR A 1048 -78.68 -51.00 -3.12
N LEU A 1049 -77.38 -51.33 -3.20
CA LEU A 1049 -76.78 -52.37 -2.38
C LEU A 1049 -76.81 -52.05 -0.88
N LEU A 1050 -76.59 -50.78 -0.51
CA LEU A 1050 -76.46 -50.38 0.89
C LEU A 1050 -77.79 -49.97 1.53
N ARG A 1051 -78.72 -49.42 0.75
CA ARG A 1051 -79.97 -48.81 1.28
C ARG A 1051 -81.24 -49.30 0.58
N ASN A 1052 -81.13 -50.18 -0.43
CA ASN A 1052 -82.23 -50.49 -1.36
C ASN A 1052 -82.80 -49.23 -2.06
N GLY A 1053 -82.00 -48.16 -2.16
CA GLY A 1053 -82.34 -46.91 -2.84
C GLY A 1053 -82.07 -47.01 -4.34
N SER A 1054 -82.60 -46.07 -5.13
CA SER A 1054 -82.29 -45.97 -6.56
C SER A 1054 -82.50 -47.25 -7.41
N ALA A 1055 -83.39 -48.14 -6.99
CA ALA A 1055 -83.66 -49.41 -7.68
C ALA A 1055 -84.04 -49.23 -9.16
N THR A 1056 -84.64 -48.11 -9.55
CA THR A 1056 -84.96 -47.81 -10.97
C THR A 1056 -83.76 -47.35 -11.79
N ARG A 1057 -82.66 -46.96 -11.14
CA ARG A 1057 -81.41 -46.45 -11.76
C ARG A 1057 -80.24 -47.43 -11.63
N SER A 1058 -80.33 -48.41 -10.72
CA SER A 1058 -79.29 -49.43 -10.51
C SER A 1058 -79.36 -50.54 -11.56
N LYS A 1059 -78.20 -50.96 -12.05
CA LYS A 1059 -78.04 -52.16 -12.91
C LYS A 1059 -78.03 -53.45 -12.11
N MET A 1060 -77.85 -53.35 -10.79
CA MET A 1060 -77.82 -54.48 -9.86
C MET A 1060 -79.20 -54.81 -9.28
N THR A 1061 -80.23 -54.03 -9.63
CA THR A 1061 -81.59 -54.24 -9.18
C THR A 1061 -82.10 -55.63 -9.54
N PHE A 1062 -82.53 -56.37 -8.52
CA PHE A 1062 -83.20 -57.64 -8.71
C PHE A 1062 -84.61 -57.41 -9.26
N THR A 1063 -84.76 -57.50 -10.57
CA THR A 1063 -86.01 -57.17 -11.27
C THR A 1063 -87.11 -58.18 -10.95
N THR A 1064 -88.38 -57.77 -11.04
CA THR A 1064 -89.54 -58.67 -10.88
C THR A 1064 -89.48 -59.87 -11.83
N ALA A 1065 -88.94 -59.69 -13.03
CA ALA A 1065 -88.73 -60.77 -14.00
C ALA A 1065 -87.70 -61.79 -13.49
N GLN A 1066 -86.56 -61.33 -12.97
CA GLN A 1066 -85.54 -62.19 -12.36
C GLN A 1066 -86.06 -62.87 -11.08
N ALA A 1067 -86.80 -62.15 -10.24
CA ALA A 1067 -87.46 -62.71 -9.07
C ALA A 1067 -88.43 -63.83 -9.46
N THR A 1068 -89.24 -63.61 -10.50
CA THR A 1068 -90.17 -64.61 -11.02
C THR A 1068 -89.44 -65.83 -11.57
N ALA A 1069 -88.37 -65.63 -12.34
CA ALA A 1069 -87.55 -66.74 -12.87
C ALA A 1069 -86.88 -67.55 -11.77
N VAL A 1070 -86.32 -66.90 -10.75
CA VAL A 1070 -85.71 -67.58 -9.58
C VAL A 1070 -86.78 -68.33 -8.78
N LEU A 1071 -87.94 -67.72 -8.51
CA LEU A 1071 -89.04 -68.37 -7.82
C LEU A 1071 -89.62 -69.55 -8.60
N GLN A 1072 -89.68 -69.46 -9.93
CA GLN A 1072 -90.07 -70.57 -10.82
C GLN A 1072 -89.04 -71.69 -10.77
N ALA A 1073 -87.75 -71.38 -10.87
CA ALA A 1073 -86.69 -72.38 -10.75
C ALA A 1073 -86.70 -73.08 -9.38
N ILE A 1074 -86.94 -72.33 -8.30
CA ILE A 1074 -87.10 -72.89 -6.95
C ILE A 1074 -88.35 -73.77 -6.88
N ARG A 1075 -89.50 -73.31 -7.41
CA ARG A 1075 -90.75 -74.09 -7.46
C ARG A 1075 -90.56 -75.40 -8.23
N ASP A 1076 -89.95 -75.34 -9.40
CA ASP A 1076 -89.76 -76.49 -10.28
C ASP A 1076 -88.71 -77.47 -9.74
N ALA A 1077 -87.78 -77.02 -8.88
CA ALA A 1077 -86.85 -77.89 -8.16
C ALA A 1077 -87.46 -78.50 -6.87
N LEU A 1078 -88.50 -77.89 -6.32
CA LEU A 1078 -89.23 -78.37 -5.14
C LEU A 1078 -90.43 -79.28 -5.49
N ALA A 1079 -90.95 -79.19 -6.72
CA ALA A 1079 -91.99 -80.05 -7.28
C ALA A 1079 -91.37 -81.31 -7.91
#